data_AF-A0A7W2R355-F1
#
_entry.id   AF-A0A7W2R355-F1
#
_cell.length_a   1.000
_cell.length_b   1.000
_cell.length_c   1.000
_cell.angle_alpha   90.00
_cell.angle_beta   90.00
_cell.angle_gamma   90.00
#
_symmetry.space_group_name_H-M   'P 1'
#
loop_
_entity.id
_entity.type
_entity.pdbx_description
1 polymer ?
#
loop_
_entity_poly.entity_id
_entity_poly.type
_entity_poly.pdbx_seq_one_letter_code
_entity_poly.pdbx_strand_id
1 'polypeptide(L)'
;MKVLKYTLSLALLVVAIYSCSQDDDIVNINEIAAPTNVSAAVRVTNDNTGLTTLTPLGDGAVGFVIEFGDGSEPSEIIQPGKSVNHIYEEGSYEMTVKANGLNGLSTTVTQTVEVSFQAPENLEVTIANDPTISKQVNVNVSADYALYFQVDFGEEGSEPIEGNIDDTVSFVYQETGTYTITVTAFSAAIENISYTEEFEVTAILQPLKAAPKPPSRSEDDVISVYSDAYTNIQNTDFYPDWGQSTTFNQITIDNSEIIQYGNLNYQGIMLGAPADASAMEFVHIDIWTADDNNAKISPISSGPNEAAFELELTPQQWTSFNIPLAYFTDQNPSLNLADIFQFKFDGDPAGGTIFIDNLYFFRAPSIPFTLAGSWKLADEPGSLGVGPALGDKGWFSCDGDCMVERACFYDDTYVFNADGSFTNNLGDDTWIEGWQGGSDGCGSPVAPHDGSAAATYEYDAAAGTITLNGSGAYLGVPKANNQGELPNVEIANSITYTVEIVDENTISAYVESGSGVFWQFTLVRASAPPSPLQGTWKLADEAGALGVGPWVGDIGWFNCDDACVIERACFYDDTYVFGADGSFKNNLGSETWVEGWQGGDEGCGAPVAPHDGSAPATFTYDHAAGTVTINGVGAYIGLAKVTNEGELPNVPVAESITYNVTLVDANNMDVFIESGDGAFWQYKLVRL
;
A
#
# COMPACT_ATOMS: atom_id res chain seq x y z
N MET A 1 -40.96 -37.84 33.32
CA MET A 1 -39.93 -38.56 32.54
C MET A 1 -40.30 -38.84 31.08
N LYS A 2 -41.57 -39.08 30.71
CA LYS A 2 -41.93 -39.30 29.29
C LYS A 2 -41.96 -37.99 28.47
N VAL A 3 -42.50 -36.91 29.01
CA VAL A 3 -42.57 -35.61 28.30
C VAL A 3 -41.17 -35.03 28.02
N LEU A 4 -40.25 -35.12 28.98
CA LEU A 4 -38.86 -34.66 28.83
C LEU A 4 -38.07 -35.44 27.77
N LYS A 5 -38.37 -36.73 27.57
CA LYS A 5 -37.73 -37.56 26.53
C LYS A 5 -38.20 -37.16 25.13
N TYR A 6 -39.48 -36.85 24.96
CA TYR A 6 -40.00 -36.43 23.66
C TYR A 6 -39.61 -34.99 23.32
N THR A 7 -39.49 -34.09 24.30
CA THR A 7 -38.93 -32.74 24.06
C THR A 7 -37.44 -32.76 23.79
N LEU A 8 -36.64 -33.62 24.45
CA LEU A 8 -35.22 -33.77 24.09
C LEU A 8 -35.05 -34.46 22.72
N SER A 9 -35.84 -35.47 22.38
CA SER A 9 -35.75 -36.10 21.04
C SER A 9 -36.23 -35.18 19.92
N LEU A 10 -37.22 -34.31 20.17
CA LEU A 10 -37.65 -33.31 19.20
C LEU A 10 -36.62 -32.17 19.06
N ALA A 11 -35.99 -31.75 20.17
CA ALA A 11 -34.89 -30.78 20.14
C ALA A 11 -33.64 -31.35 19.48
N LEU A 12 -33.31 -32.63 19.67
CA LEU A 12 -32.19 -33.30 18.99
C LEU A 12 -32.47 -33.47 17.48
N LEU A 13 -33.73 -33.68 17.09
CA LEU A 13 -34.12 -33.75 15.68
C LEU A 13 -34.06 -32.37 15.03
N VAL A 14 -34.48 -31.31 15.73
CA VAL A 14 -34.39 -29.93 15.24
C VAL A 14 -32.94 -29.44 15.17
N VAL A 15 -32.08 -29.80 16.13
CA VAL A 15 -30.63 -29.50 16.10
C VAL A 15 -29.91 -30.32 15.02
N ALA A 16 -30.34 -31.57 14.74
CA ALA A 16 -29.79 -32.35 13.62
C ALA A 16 -30.24 -31.85 12.23
N ILE A 17 -31.38 -31.15 12.15
CA ILE A 17 -31.82 -30.47 10.91
C ILE A 17 -31.13 -29.09 10.77
N TYR A 18 -30.73 -28.45 11.88
CA TYR A 18 -30.00 -27.17 11.87
C TYR A 18 -28.47 -27.32 11.81
N SER A 19 -27.89 -28.49 12.14
CA SER A 19 -26.44 -28.73 12.05
C SER A 19 -26.00 -29.38 10.71
N CYS A 20 -26.92 -29.44 9.74
CA CYS A 20 -26.65 -29.86 8.36
C CYS A 20 -27.03 -28.76 7.35
N SER A 21 -26.92 -27.49 7.72
CA SER A 21 -26.55 -26.47 6.75
C SER A 21 -25.03 -26.31 6.84
N GLN A 22 -24.30 -27.22 6.19
CA GLN A 22 -23.11 -26.71 5.51
C GLN A 22 -23.66 -25.66 4.55
N ASP A 23 -23.15 -24.44 4.63
CA ASP A 23 -23.29 -23.50 3.53
C ASP A 23 -22.90 -24.29 2.28
N ASP A 24 -23.88 -24.58 1.43
CA ASP A 24 -23.56 -24.91 0.06
C ASP A 24 -22.82 -23.65 -0.41
N ASP A 25 -21.50 -23.73 -0.54
CA ASP A 25 -20.75 -22.81 -1.38
C ASP A 25 -21.33 -23.00 -2.79
N ILE A 26 -22.43 -22.30 -3.07
CA ILE A 26 -23.05 -22.27 -4.39
C ILE A 26 -22.06 -21.49 -5.24
N VAL A 27 -21.08 -22.21 -5.80
CA VAL A 27 -20.15 -21.66 -6.78
C VAL A 27 -20.99 -21.00 -7.86
N ASN A 28 -20.91 -19.67 -7.96
CA ASN A 28 -21.66 -18.93 -8.95
C ASN A 28 -21.07 -19.24 -10.33
N ILE A 29 -21.62 -20.27 -10.99
CA ILE A 29 -21.15 -20.73 -12.29
C ILE A 29 -21.19 -19.61 -13.36
N ASN A 30 -22.00 -18.56 -13.16
CA ASN A 30 -22.12 -17.46 -14.12
C ASN A 30 -20.93 -16.49 -14.06
N GLU A 31 -20.09 -16.54 -13.03
CA GLU A 31 -18.90 -15.68 -12.88
C GLU A 31 -17.60 -16.37 -13.35
N ILE A 32 -17.68 -17.62 -13.83
CA ILE A 32 -16.53 -18.35 -14.36
C ILE A 32 -16.08 -17.70 -15.69
N ALA A 33 -14.80 -17.33 -15.79
CA ALA A 33 -14.21 -16.82 -17.02
C ALA A 33 -14.22 -17.87 -18.16
N ALA A 34 -14.15 -17.43 -19.41
CA ALA A 34 -13.98 -18.34 -20.54
C ALA A 34 -12.64 -19.09 -20.45
N PRO A 35 -12.52 -20.31 -21.02
CA PRO A 35 -11.26 -21.06 -20.99
C PRO A 35 -10.07 -20.28 -21.55
N THR A 36 -8.89 -20.43 -20.96
CA THR A 36 -7.63 -19.78 -21.37
C THR A 36 -6.58 -20.81 -21.80
N ASN A 37 -5.46 -20.35 -22.39
CA ASN A 37 -4.36 -21.22 -22.84
C ASN A 37 -4.83 -22.37 -23.76
N VAL A 38 -5.75 -22.07 -24.68
CA VAL A 38 -6.35 -23.06 -25.58
C VAL A 38 -5.39 -23.37 -26.73
N SER A 39 -5.02 -24.65 -26.89
CA SER A 39 -4.16 -25.15 -27.96
C SER A 39 -4.43 -26.64 -28.22
N ALA A 40 -3.65 -27.28 -29.11
CA ALA A 40 -3.60 -28.73 -29.21
C ALA A 40 -2.17 -29.25 -29.33
N ALA A 41 -1.87 -30.33 -28.62
CA ALA A 41 -0.68 -31.14 -28.88
C ALA A 41 -0.97 -32.05 -30.08
N VAL A 42 -0.12 -31.98 -31.09
CA VAL A 42 -0.30 -32.64 -32.39
C VAL A 42 0.81 -33.64 -32.61
N ARG A 43 0.47 -34.92 -32.77
CA ARG A 43 1.42 -36.00 -33.05
C ARG A 43 1.03 -36.72 -34.32
N VAL A 44 1.97 -37.01 -35.21
CA VAL A 44 1.71 -37.80 -36.42
C VAL A 44 2.50 -39.10 -36.39
N THR A 45 1.95 -40.17 -36.96
CA THR A 45 2.70 -41.42 -37.10
C THR A 45 3.76 -41.31 -38.21
N ASN A 46 4.97 -41.73 -37.87
CA ASN A 46 6.14 -41.76 -38.75
C ASN A 46 6.14 -42.97 -39.69
N ASP A 47 5.06 -43.15 -40.45
CA ASP A 47 4.85 -44.30 -41.34
C ASP A 47 4.23 -43.95 -42.70
N ASN A 48 4.24 -42.66 -43.05
CA ASN A 48 3.62 -42.09 -44.25
C ASN A 48 2.10 -42.33 -44.36
N THR A 49 1.41 -42.54 -43.24
CA THR A 49 -0.06 -42.69 -43.26
C THR A 49 -0.82 -41.38 -43.05
N GLY A 50 -0.16 -40.37 -42.47
CA GLY A 50 -0.80 -39.10 -42.11
C GLY A 50 -1.76 -39.22 -40.92
N LEU A 51 -1.70 -40.33 -40.17
CA LEU A 51 -2.50 -40.53 -38.97
C LEU A 51 -1.99 -39.62 -37.84
N THR A 52 -2.77 -38.60 -37.55
CA THR A 52 -2.48 -37.58 -36.54
C THR A 52 -3.35 -37.79 -35.30
N THR A 53 -2.72 -37.82 -34.13
CA THR A 53 -3.36 -37.78 -32.81
C THR A 53 -3.36 -36.35 -32.31
N LEU A 54 -4.56 -35.82 -32.03
CA LEU A 54 -4.78 -34.44 -31.61
C LEU A 54 -5.29 -34.45 -30.17
N THR A 55 -4.55 -33.81 -29.27
CA THR A 55 -4.91 -33.71 -27.85
C THR A 55 -5.14 -32.24 -27.50
N PRO A 56 -6.41 -31.78 -27.43
CA PRO A 56 -6.69 -30.39 -27.11
C PRO A 56 -6.38 -30.09 -25.64
N LEU A 57 -5.88 -28.87 -25.41
CA LEU A 57 -5.46 -28.33 -24.11
C LEU A 57 -6.20 -27.01 -23.84
N GLY A 58 -6.40 -26.67 -22.57
CA GLY A 58 -7.02 -25.41 -22.17
C GLY A 58 -7.45 -25.40 -20.70
N ASP A 59 -7.12 -24.31 -20.01
CA ASP A 59 -7.45 -24.11 -18.60
C ASP A 59 -8.93 -23.75 -18.43
N GLY A 60 -9.59 -24.36 -17.44
CA GLY A 60 -11.02 -24.16 -17.19
C GLY A 60 -11.96 -24.80 -18.22
N ALA A 61 -11.41 -25.55 -19.19
CA ALA A 61 -12.21 -26.26 -20.19
C ALA A 61 -12.77 -27.58 -19.64
N VAL A 62 -14.06 -27.85 -19.92
CA VAL A 62 -14.74 -29.11 -19.60
C VAL A 62 -15.04 -29.95 -20.83
N GLY A 63 -14.74 -29.44 -22.02
CA GLY A 63 -14.86 -30.19 -23.27
C GLY A 63 -14.39 -29.39 -24.47
N PHE A 64 -13.92 -30.11 -25.49
CA PHE A 64 -13.34 -29.53 -26.69
C PHE A 64 -14.03 -30.04 -27.95
N VAL A 65 -14.06 -29.22 -28.99
CA VAL A 65 -14.42 -29.63 -30.35
C VAL A 65 -13.30 -29.15 -31.27
N ILE A 66 -12.84 -30.02 -32.16
CA ILE A 66 -11.81 -29.71 -33.15
C ILE A 66 -12.46 -29.67 -34.53
N GLU A 67 -12.26 -28.56 -35.26
CA GLU A 67 -12.50 -28.52 -36.70
C GLU A 67 -11.15 -28.71 -37.40
N PHE A 68 -11.00 -29.78 -38.17
CA PHE A 68 -9.70 -30.23 -38.69
C PHE A 68 -9.11 -29.34 -39.82
N GLY A 69 -9.91 -28.45 -40.41
CA GLY A 69 -9.44 -27.50 -41.44
C GLY A 69 -9.28 -28.07 -42.85
N ASP A 70 -9.47 -29.39 -43.05
CA ASP A 70 -9.40 -30.08 -44.35
C ASP A 70 -10.76 -30.27 -45.03
N GLY A 71 -11.84 -29.75 -44.42
CA GLY A 71 -13.21 -29.91 -44.91
C GLY A 71 -13.91 -31.20 -44.45
N SER A 72 -13.27 -31.99 -43.59
CA SER A 72 -13.94 -33.10 -42.88
C SER A 72 -14.92 -32.59 -41.82
N GLU A 73 -15.80 -33.48 -41.34
CA GLU A 73 -16.73 -33.16 -40.26
C GLU A 73 -15.95 -32.89 -38.95
N PRO A 74 -16.37 -31.90 -38.14
CA PRO A 74 -15.76 -31.65 -36.83
C PRO A 74 -15.77 -32.88 -35.91
N SER A 75 -14.87 -32.90 -34.93
CA SER A 75 -14.82 -33.96 -33.93
C SER A 75 -16.10 -34.03 -33.09
N GLU A 76 -16.37 -35.21 -32.51
CA GLU A 76 -17.24 -35.28 -31.33
C GLU A 76 -16.61 -34.52 -30.15
N ILE A 77 -17.38 -34.30 -29.07
CA ILE A 77 -16.86 -33.63 -27.88
C ILE A 77 -15.75 -34.45 -27.24
N ILE A 78 -14.55 -33.89 -27.18
CA ILE A 78 -13.37 -34.47 -26.56
C ILE A 78 -13.31 -34.02 -25.10
N GLN A 79 -13.19 -34.98 -24.19
CA GLN A 79 -13.05 -34.69 -22.75
C GLN A 79 -11.60 -34.28 -22.43
N PRO A 80 -11.37 -33.44 -21.40
CA PRO A 80 -10.01 -33.09 -20.97
C PRO A 80 -9.11 -34.32 -20.77
N GLY A 81 -7.88 -34.26 -21.30
CA GLY A 81 -6.91 -35.35 -21.27
C GLY A 81 -7.23 -36.53 -22.20
N LYS A 82 -8.18 -36.39 -23.13
CA LYS A 82 -8.44 -37.33 -24.22
C LYS A 82 -7.99 -36.74 -25.55
N SER A 83 -7.78 -37.64 -26.51
CA SER A 83 -7.32 -37.31 -27.84
C SER A 83 -8.30 -37.81 -28.89
N VAL A 84 -8.25 -37.22 -30.08
CA VAL A 84 -8.92 -37.72 -31.28
C VAL A 84 -7.88 -38.05 -32.33
N ASN A 85 -8.16 -39.08 -33.14
CA ASN A 85 -7.33 -39.41 -34.29
C ASN A 85 -7.99 -38.90 -35.56
N HIS A 86 -7.19 -38.34 -36.47
CA HIS A 86 -7.59 -37.92 -37.79
C HIS A 86 -6.53 -38.31 -38.81
N ILE A 87 -6.91 -38.58 -40.05
CA ILE A 87 -5.95 -38.89 -41.12
C ILE A 87 -5.95 -37.72 -42.08
N TYR A 88 -4.83 -36.99 -42.14
CA TYR A 88 -4.62 -35.93 -43.12
C TYR A 88 -3.91 -36.47 -44.36
N GLU A 89 -4.19 -35.87 -45.50
CA GLU A 89 -3.29 -35.98 -46.65
C GLU A 89 -2.07 -35.06 -46.44
N GLU A 90 -1.05 -35.19 -47.30
CA GLU A 90 0.10 -34.28 -47.26
C GLU A 90 -0.37 -32.85 -47.56
N GLY A 91 -0.07 -31.91 -46.66
CA GLY A 91 -0.57 -30.54 -46.76
C GLY A 91 -0.46 -29.75 -45.46
N SER A 92 -0.93 -28.51 -45.52
CA SER A 92 -1.01 -27.58 -44.39
C SER A 92 -2.47 -27.20 -44.17
N TYR A 93 -2.94 -27.33 -42.93
CA TYR A 93 -4.34 -27.18 -42.55
C TYR A 93 -4.50 -26.22 -41.38
N GLU A 94 -5.49 -25.33 -41.46
CA GLU A 94 -5.85 -24.43 -40.36
C GLU A 94 -6.88 -25.11 -39.46
N MET A 95 -6.40 -25.85 -38.46
CA MET A 95 -7.25 -26.53 -37.49
C MET A 95 -7.75 -25.52 -36.45
N THR A 96 -9.01 -25.62 -36.03
CA THR A 96 -9.54 -24.82 -34.92
C THR A 96 -9.87 -25.69 -33.71
N VAL A 97 -9.49 -25.20 -32.52
CA VAL A 97 -9.78 -25.82 -31.24
C VAL A 97 -10.76 -24.93 -30.49
N LYS A 98 -11.97 -25.43 -30.25
CA LYS A 98 -12.98 -24.76 -29.43
C LYS A 98 -13.05 -25.40 -28.05
N ALA A 99 -12.57 -24.69 -27.04
CA ALA A 99 -12.67 -25.07 -25.64
C ALA A 99 -13.94 -24.49 -25.01
N ASN A 100 -14.70 -25.32 -24.29
CA ASN A 100 -15.96 -24.92 -23.65
C ASN A 100 -15.81 -25.00 -22.13
N GLY A 101 -16.17 -23.92 -21.43
CA GLY A 101 -16.24 -23.84 -19.98
C GLY A 101 -17.56 -24.38 -19.43
N LEU A 102 -17.63 -24.56 -18.11
CA LEU A 102 -18.79 -25.16 -17.43
C LEU A 102 -20.08 -24.33 -17.58
N ASN A 103 -19.95 -23.02 -17.78
CA ASN A 103 -21.06 -22.08 -17.93
C ASN A 103 -21.45 -21.81 -19.39
N GLY A 104 -20.84 -22.52 -20.34
CA GLY A 104 -21.11 -22.36 -21.77
C GLY A 104 -20.34 -21.23 -22.46
N LEU A 105 -19.51 -20.46 -21.74
CA LEU A 105 -18.51 -19.61 -22.39
C LEU A 105 -17.48 -20.48 -23.11
N SER A 106 -16.99 -20.01 -24.25
CA SER A 106 -16.03 -20.76 -25.05
C SER A 106 -14.96 -19.86 -25.63
N THR A 107 -13.76 -20.42 -25.75
CA THR A 107 -12.61 -19.80 -26.42
C THR A 107 -12.27 -20.66 -27.64
N THR A 108 -11.99 -20.02 -28.77
CA THR A 108 -11.61 -20.71 -30.02
C THR A 108 -10.25 -20.19 -30.48
N VAL A 109 -9.34 -21.11 -30.78
CA VAL A 109 -7.99 -20.81 -31.28
C VAL A 109 -7.77 -21.58 -32.57
N THR A 110 -7.09 -20.96 -33.53
CA THR A 110 -6.65 -21.60 -34.77
C THR A 110 -5.18 -21.98 -34.65
N GLN A 111 -4.82 -23.18 -35.08
CA GLN A 111 -3.46 -23.72 -35.08
C GLN A 111 -3.20 -24.43 -36.42
N THR A 112 -2.06 -24.15 -37.03
CA THR A 112 -1.66 -24.81 -38.28
C THR A 112 -1.18 -26.24 -38.01
N VAL A 113 -1.63 -27.19 -38.83
CA VAL A 113 -1.18 -28.59 -38.82
C VAL A 113 -0.51 -28.87 -40.17
N GLU A 114 0.81 -29.05 -40.16
CA GLU A 114 1.59 -29.42 -41.35
C GLU A 114 1.88 -30.93 -41.36
N VAL A 115 1.30 -31.64 -42.32
CA VAL A 115 1.56 -33.06 -42.53
C VAL A 115 2.43 -33.21 -43.76
N SER A 116 3.69 -33.60 -43.56
CA SER A 116 4.66 -33.86 -44.62
C SER A 116 5.17 -35.30 -44.56
N PHE A 117 5.25 -35.95 -45.73
CA PHE A 117 5.89 -37.27 -45.88
C PHE A 117 7.39 -37.16 -46.19
N GLN A 118 7.93 -35.95 -46.15
CA GLN A 118 9.37 -35.68 -46.19
C GLN A 118 9.93 -35.70 -44.77
N ALA A 119 11.14 -36.23 -44.63
CA ALA A 119 11.85 -36.18 -43.36
C ALA A 119 12.07 -34.71 -42.96
N PRO A 120 12.08 -34.38 -41.66
CA PRO A 120 12.39 -33.03 -41.23
C PRO A 120 13.76 -32.55 -41.73
N GLU A 121 13.83 -31.29 -42.15
CA GLU A 121 15.06 -30.66 -42.64
C GLU A 121 15.33 -29.35 -41.87
N ASN A 122 16.56 -28.84 -41.99
CA ASN A 122 16.95 -27.54 -41.42
C ASN A 122 16.60 -27.38 -39.93
N LEU A 123 16.86 -28.42 -39.13
CA LEU A 123 16.64 -28.41 -37.68
C LEU A 123 17.50 -27.32 -37.02
N GLU A 124 16.83 -26.33 -36.46
CA GLU A 124 17.40 -25.29 -35.60
C GLU A 124 16.90 -25.50 -34.17
N VAL A 125 17.83 -25.57 -33.23
CA VAL A 125 17.55 -25.78 -31.80
C VAL A 125 18.19 -24.65 -31.02
N THR A 126 17.41 -24.02 -30.15
CA THR A 126 17.91 -23.05 -29.17
C THR A 126 17.67 -23.59 -27.77
N ILE A 127 18.75 -23.73 -26.99
CA ILE A 127 18.72 -24.17 -25.59
C ILE A 127 19.21 -23.01 -24.72
N ALA A 128 18.45 -22.64 -23.70
CA ALA A 128 18.83 -21.56 -22.80
C ALA A 128 18.38 -21.84 -21.35
N ASN A 129 19.19 -21.42 -20.38
CA ASN A 129 18.74 -21.34 -18.99
C ASN A 129 17.65 -20.26 -18.89
N ASP A 130 16.60 -20.53 -18.12
CA ASP A 130 15.56 -19.57 -17.84
C ASP A 130 16.14 -18.40 -17.03
N PRO A 131 15.92 -17.14 -17.46
CA PRO A 131 16.48 -15.99 -16.78
C PRO A 131 15.80 -15.68 -15.44
N THR A 132 14.68 -16.34 -15.12
CA THR A 132 13.82 -16.02 -13.96
C THR A 132 13.53 -17.22 -13.06
N ILE A 133 13.70 -18.46 -13.54
CA ILE A 133 13.46 -19.69 -12.78
C ILE A 133 14.77 -20.50 -12.69
N SER A 134 15.31 -20.63 -11.48
CA SER A 134 16.59 -21.33 -11.27
C SER A 134 16.51 -22.80 -11.70
N LYS A 135 17.58 -23.29 -12.33
CA LYS A 135 17.72 -24.67 -12.83
C LYS A 135 16.71 -25.04 -13.93
N GLN A 136 15.93 -24.09 -14.44
CA GLN A 136 15.05 -24.35 -15.57
C GLN A 136 15.79 -24.12 -16.89
N VAL A 137 15.62 -25.04 -17.84
CA VAL A 137 16.09 -24.91 -19.21
C VAL A 137 14.90 -24.88 -20.15
N ASN A 138 14.93 -23.94 -21.08
CA ASN A 138 13.94 -23.75 -22.14
C ASN A 138 14.56 -24.17 -23.48
N VAL A 139 13.81 -24.97 -24.25
CA VAL A 139 14.20 -25.46 -25.58
C VAL A 139 13.16 -25.02 -26.60
N ASN A 140 13.62 -24.30 -27.62
CA ASN A 140 12.83 -23.91 -28.79
C ASN A 140 13.37 -24.63 -30.02
N VAL A 141 12.45 -25.13 -30.85
CA VAL A 141 12.80 -25.95 -32.01
C VAL A 141 12.01 -25.49 -33.24
N SER A 142 12.73 -25.24 -34.33
CA SER A 142 12.15 -25.06 -35.66
C SER A 142 12.79 -26.03 -36.64
N ALA A 143 12.00 -26.61 -37.53
CA ALA A 143 12.49 -27.48 -38.59
C ALA A 143 11.48 -27.50 -39.73
N ASP A 144 11.96 -27.54 -40.97
CA ASP A 144 11.10 -27.72 -42.13
C ASP A 144 10.45 -29.10 -42.08
N TYR A 145 9.19 -29.19 -42.48
CA TYR A 145 8.39 -30.42 -42.57
C TYR A 145 8.09 -31.13 -41.23
N ALA A 146 8.67 -30.67 -40.12
CA ALA A 146 8.39 -31.23 -38.81
C ALA A 146 7.03 -30.73 -38.30
N LEU A 147 6.32 -31.62 -37.61
CA LEU A 147 5.06 -31.29 -36.94
C LEU A 147 5.25 -31.13 -35.44
N TYR A 148 6.11 -31.96 -34.85
CA TYR A 148 6.40 -31.96 -33.43
C TYR A 148 7.84 -32.39 -33.17
N PHE A 149 8.31 -32.15 -31.96
CA PHE A 149 9.62 -32.59 -31.50
C PHE A 149 9.53 -33.24 -30.12
N GLN A 150 10.59 -33.93 -29.76
CA GLN A 150 10.81 -34.54 -28.44
C GLN A 150 12.17 -34.08 -27.92
N VAL A 151 12.23 -33.72 -26.64
CA VAL A 151 13.45 -33.32 -25.93
C VAL A 151 13.72 -34.31 -24.81
N ASP A 152 14.83 -35.02 -24.90
CA ASP A 152 15.44 -35.72 -23.78
C ASP A 152 16.42 -34.75 -23.10
N PHE A 153 16.12 -34.36 -21.86
CA PHE A 153 16.92 -33.42 -21.08
C PHE A 153 18.15 -34.06 -20.42
N GLY A 154 18.32 -35.38 -20.54
CA GLY A 154 19.50 -36.10 -20.06
C GLY A 154 19.57 -36.25 -18.54
N GLU A 155 18.52 -35.89 -17.79
CA GLU A 155 18.45 -36.15 -16.34
C GLU A 155 18.05 -37.61 -16.08
N GLU A 156 18.76 -38.28 -15.17
CA GLU A 156 18.53 -39.72 -14.89
C GLU A 156 17.10 -39.95 -14.38
N GLY A 157 16.36 -40.82 -15.07
CA GLY A 157 14.97 -41.15 -14.73
C GLY A 157 13.93 -40.16 -15.24
N SER A 158 14.34 -39.11 -15.98
CA SER A 158 13.41 -38.27 -16.73
C SER A 158 12.95 -38.98 -18.02
N GLU A 159 11.70 -38.76 -18.41
CA GLU A 159 11.18 -39.17 -19.71
C GLU A 159 11.25 -37.97 -20.67
N PRO A 160 11.48 -38.18 -21.97
CA PRO A 160 11.56 -37.04 -22.88
C PRO A 160 10.20 -36.34 -23.04
N ILE A 161 10.24 -35.02 -23.18
CA ILE A 161 9.06 -34.16 -23.27
C ILE A 161 8.78 -33.81 -24.72
N GLU A 162 7.52 -33.86 -25.15
CA GLU A 162 7.10 -33.50 -26.50
C GLU A 162 6.56 -32.06 -26.56
N GLY A 163 6.78 -31.38 -27.69
CA GLY A 163 6.22 -30.07 -28.01
C GLY A 163 5.89 -29.98 -29.50
N ASN A 164 4.95 -29.11 -29.90
CA ASN A 164 4.77 -28.83 -31.33
C ASN A 164 5.95 -27.97 -31.82
N ILE A 165 6.24 -28.01 -33.11
CA ILE A 165 7.24 -27.10 -33.68
C ILE A 165 6.88 -25.65 -33.37
N ASP A 166 7.90 -24.84 -33.10
CA ASP A 166 7.82 -23.44 -32.66
C ASP A 166 7.27 -23.20 -31.24
N ASP A 167 6.80 -24.24 -30.54
CA ASP A 167 6.52 -24.15 -29.10
C ASP A 167 7.82 -24.21 -28.27
N THR A 168 7.77 -23.65 -27.05
CA THR A 168 8.82 -23.79 -26.04
C THR A 168 8.53 -24.99 -25.14
N VAL A 169 9.51 -25.87 -24.97
CA VAL A 169 9.50 -26.94 -23.97
C VAL A 169 10.47 -26.60 -22.84
N SER A 170 10.02 -26.72 -21.60
CA SER A 170 10.82 -26.37 -20.41
C SER A 170 11.00 -27.57 -19.49
N PHE A 171 12.14 -27.62 -18.78
CA PHE A 171 12.45 -28.64 -17.78
C PHE A 171 13.24 -28.04 -16.61
N VAL A 172 12.87 -28.41 -15.38
CA VAL A 172 13.55 -27.95 -14.15
C VAL A 172 14.38 -29.10 -13.59
N TYR A 173 15.70 -28.94 -13.59
CA TYR A 173 16.64 -29.92 -13.07
C TYR A 173 16.69 -29.91 -11.54
N GLN A 174 16.99 -31.07 -10.95
CA GLN A 174 17.20 -31.15 -9.50
C GLN A 174 18.50 -30.46 -9.07
N GLU A 175 19.56 -30.66 -9.85
CA GLU A 175 20.90 -30.14 -9.57
C GLU A 175 21.45 -29.35 -10.75
N THR A 176 22.39 -28.44 -10.47
CA THR A 176 23.17 -27.78 -11.52
C THR A 176 24.23 -28.74 -12.06
N GLY A 177 24.58 -28.60 -13.34
CA GLY A 177 25.62 -29.41 -13.95
C GLY A 177 25.56 -29.41 -15.47
N THR A 178 26.43 -30.18 -16.09
CA THR A 178 26.41 -30.38 -17.54
C THR A 178 25.59 -31.61 -17.88
N TYR A 179 24.59 -31.46 -18.74
CA TYR A 179 23.70 -32.51 -19.19
C TYR A 179 23.76 -32.64 -20.71
N THR A 180 23.56 -33.86 -21.20
CA THR A 180 23.46 -34.13 -22.64
C THR A 180 22.01 -34.04 -23.08
N ILE A 181 21.64 -32.94 -23.73
CA ILE A 181 20.28 -32.73 -24.22
C ILE A 181 20.17 -33.26 -25.65
N THR A 182 19.16 -34.08 -25.94
CA THR A 182 18.88 -34.61 -27.27
C THR A 182 17.50 -34.18 -27.74
N VAL A 183 17.44 -33.49 -28.87
CA VAL A 183 16.21 -33.06 -29.53
C VAL A 183 16.00 -33.90 -30.77
N THR A 184 14.80 -34.48 -30.94
CA THR A 184 14.41 -35.21 -32.15
C THR A 184 13.16 -34.57 -32.74
N ALA A 185 13.21 -34.18 -34.02
CA ALA A 185 12.06 -33.62 -34.72
C ALA A 185 11.40 -34.70 -35.60
N PHE A 186 10.07 -34.67 -35.67
CA PHE A 186 9.26 -35.70 -36.31
C PHE A 186 8.28 -35.09 -37.32
N SER A 187 8.19 -35.72 -38.49
CA SER A 187 7.11 -35.53 -39.47
C SER A 187 6.33 -36.84 -39.65
N ALA A 188 5.46 -36.94 -40.65
CA ALA A 188 4.82 -38.21 -41.00
C ALA A 188 5.79 -39.18 -41.72
N ALA A 189 6.99 -38.74 -42.08
CA ALA A 189 8.02 -39.57 -42.67
C ALA A 189 8.58 -40.61 -41.68
N ILE A 190 9.12 -41.69 -42.23
CA ILE A 190 9.77 -42.77 -41.46
C ILE A 190 11.08 -42.27 -40.82
N GLU A 191 11.80 -41.40 -41.52
CA GLU A 191 13.06 -40.82 -41.03
C GLU A 191 12.78 -39.57 -40.20
N ASN A 192 13.57 -39.39 -39.14
CA ASN A 192 13.59 -38.21 -38.28
C ASN A 192 15.00 -37.61 -38.28
N ILE A 193 15.13 -36.39 -37.73
CA ILE A 193 16.41 -35.72 -37.55
C ILE A 193 16.60 -35.41 -36.06
N SER A 194 17.83 -35.58 -35.58
CA SER A 194 18.18 -35.35 -34.18
C SER A 194 19.35 -34.38 -34.02
N TYR A 195 19.32 -33.62 -32.94
CA TYR A 195 20.38 -32.73 -32.48
C TYR A 195 20.77 -33.11 -31.05
N THR A 196 22.06 -33.08 -30.72
CA THR A 196 22.56 -33.38 -29.37
C THR A 196 23.63 -32.37 -28.98
N GLU A 197 23.53 -31.85 -27.75
CA GLU A 197 24.47 -30.86 -27.19
C GLU A 197 24.72 -31.13 -25.70
N GLU A 198 25.96 -30.88 -25.24
CA GLU A 198 26.25 -30.77 -23.81
C GLU A 198 25.92 -29.35 -23.35
N PHE A 199 24.96 -29.20 -22.44
CA PHE A 199 24.47 -27.92 -21.96
C PHE A 199 24.70 -27.78 -20.45
N GLU A 200 25.22 -26.62 -20.02
CA GLU A 200 25.44 -26.31 -18.61
C GLU A 200 24.18 -25.67 -18.00
N VAL A 201 23.54 -26.42 -17.11
CA VAL A 201 22.40 -25.97 -16.31
C VAL A 201 22.90 -25.16 -15.12
N THR A 202 22.42 -23.93 -15.00
CA THR A 202 22.84 -22.98 -13.97
C THR A 202 21.74 -22.68 -12.96
N ALA A 203 22.13 -22.28 -11.75
CA ALA A 203 21.21 -21.77 -10.74
C ALA A 203 21.26 -20.24 -10.65
N ILE A 204 20.15 -19.64 -10.21
CA ILE A 204 20.10 -18.23 -9.78
C ILE A 204 20.65 -18.15 -8.37
N LEU A 205 21.77 -17.43 -8.20
CA LEU A 205 22.51 -17.35 -6.94
C LEU A 205 22.36 -16.01 -6.20
N GLN A 206 21.55 -15.11 -6.73
CA GLN A 206 21.28 -13.78 -6.16
C GLN A 206 19.86 -13.33 -6.52
N PRO A 207 19.25 -12.39 -5.77
CA PRO A 207 17.93 -11.87 -6.12
C PRO A 207 17.93 -11.22 -7.50
N LEU A 208 16.78 -11.27 -8.19
CA LEU A 208 16.57 -10.62 -9.49
C LEU A 208 15.72 -9.34 -9.40
N LYS A 209 15.12 -9.09 -8.24
CA LYS A 209 14.32 -7.91 -7.92
C LYS A 209 14.73 -7.40 -6.54
N ALA A 210 14.58 -6.09 -6.32
CA ALA A 210 14.76 -5.50 -5.01
C ALA A 210 13.79 -6.11 -3.96
N ALA A 211 14.11 -5.92 -2.68
CA ALA A 211 13.22 -6.27 -1.59
C ALA A 211 11.93 -5.42 -1.63
N PRO A 212 10.85 -5.84 -0.96
CA PRO A 212 9.67 -5.00 -0.80
C PRO A 212 10.03 -3.61 -0.23
N LYS A 213 9.51 -2.54 -0.85
CA LYS A 213 9.77 -1.18 -0.37
C LYS A 213 9.16 -0.98 1.04
N PRO A 214 9.92 -0.47 2.03
CA PRO A 214 9.37 -0.16 3.34
C PRO A 214 8.21 0.85 3.26
N PRO A 215 7.16 0.72 4.09
CA PRO A 215 6.12 1.74 4.21
C PRO A 215 6.71 3.07 4.66
N SER A 216 6.14 4.21 4.26
CA SER A 216 6.58 5.48 4.84
C SER A 216 6.26 5.57 6.34
N ARG A 217 7.20 6.14 7.11
CA ARG A 217 7.10 6.36 8.55
C ARG A 217 7.69 7.72 8.91
N SER A 218 7.14 8.34 9.96
CA SER A 218 7.77 9.49 10.60
C SER A 218 9.16 9.11 11.12
N GLU A 219 10.10 10.05 11.08
CA GLU A 219 11.46 9.86 11.64
C GLU A 219 11.43 9.47 13.13
N ASP A 220 10.40 9.88 13.88
CA ASP A 220 10.22 9.51 15.28
C ASP A 220 9.78 8.05 15.48
N ASP A 221 9.26 7.40 14.42
CA ASP A 221 8.68 6.05 14.47
C ASP A 221 9.58 5.00 13.80
N VAL A 222 10.77 5.40 13.33
CA VAL A 222 11.74 4.52 12.67
C VAL A 222 13.18 4.86 13.07
N ILE A 223 14.00 3.83 13.31
CA ILE A 223 15.45 3.97 13.46
C ILE A 223 16.11 3.04 12.45
N SER A 224 16.62 3.61 11.37
CA SER A 224 17.15 2.83 10.24
C SER A 224 18.62 2.47 10.40
N VAL A 225 18.94 1.19 10.19
CA VAL A 225 20.32 0.69 10.17
C VAL A 225 20.81 0.57 8.72
N TYR A 226 19.98 -0.04 7.86
CA TYR A 226 20.26 -0.21 6.43
C TYR A 226 18.95 -0.23 5.63
N SER A 227 18.60 0.88 4.98
CA SER A 227 17.47 0.97 4.06
C SER A 227 17.64 2.19 3.17
N ASP A 228 17.20 2.11 1.91
CA ASP A 228 17.12 3.26 1.01
C ASP A 228 15.89 4.16 1.29
N ALA A 229 14.93 3.68 2.08
CA ALA A 229 13.69 4.39 2.38
C ALA A 229 13.79 5.41 3.53
N TYR A 230 14.82 5.31 4.37
CA TYR A 230 14.96 6.12 5.59
C TYR A 230 16.40 6.59 5.82
N THR A 231 16.55 7.61 6.66
CA THR A 231 17.88 8.09 7.09
C THR A 231 18.58 7.05 7.97
N ASN A 232 19.64 6.42 7.45
CA ASN A 232 20.42 5.42 8.19
C ASN A 232 21.34 6.03 9.27
N ILE A 233 21.60 5.26 10.34
CA ILE A 233 22.61 5.58 11.35
C ILE A 233 23.97 5.73 10.66
N GLN A 234 24.53 6.94 10.75
CA GLN A 234 25.77 7.30 10.09
C GLN A 234 26.96 6.51 10.64
N ASN A 235 27.94 6.22 9.77
CA ASN A 235 29.16 5.47 10.09
C ASN A 235 28.92 4.05 10.63
N THR A 236 27.80 3.42 10.28
CA THR A 236 27.57 1.99 10.54
C THR A 236 28.56 1.17 9.69
N ASP A 237 29.29 0.28 10.35
CA ASP A 237 30.20 -0.67 9.73
C ASP A 237 29.48 -2.01 9.57
N PHE A 238 29.16 -2.37 8.33
CA PHE A 238 28.47 -3.60 7.97
C PHE A 238 29.40 -4.82 7.86
N TYR A 239 30.71 -4.64 8.03
CA TYR A 239 31.69 -5.72 7.96
C TYR A 239 32.86 -5.51 8.95
N PRO A 240 32.57 -5.34 10.26
CA PRO A 240 33.62 -5.23 11.26
C PRO A 240 34.36 -6.55 11.39
N ASP A 241 35.68 -6.51 11.58
CA ASP A 241 36.49 -7.72 11.78
C ASP A 241 36.34 -8.27 13.20
N TRP A 242 35.48 -9.27 13.38
CA TRP A 242 35.31 -10.05 14.61
C TRP A 242 36.00 -11.42 14.54
N GLY A 243 36.78 -11.69 13.48
CA GLY A 243 37.39 -12.98 13.21
C GLY A 243 36.47 -13.96 12.47
N GLN A 244 35.44 -13.46 11.78
CA GLN A 244 34.55 -14.26 10.94
C GLN A 244 35.22 -14.72 9.62
N SER A 245 34.66 -15.76 9.00
CA SER A 245 35.05 -16.22 7.65
C SER A 245 34.07 -15.81 6.55
N THR A 246 32.95 -15.18 6.95
CA THR A 246 31.95 -14.58 6.07
C THR A 246 32.61 -13.58 5.11
N THR A 247 32.19 -13.57 3.85
CA THR A 247 32.57 -12.57 2.86
C THR A 247 31.47 -11.51 2.77
N PHE A 248 31.86 -10.28 2.47
CA PHE A 248 30.94 -9.15 2.31
C PHE A 248 31.06 -8.54 0.92
N ASN A 249 29.92 -8.21 0.35
CA ASN A 249 29.79 -7.41 -0.86
C ASN A 249 28.52 -6.55 -0.76
N GLN A 250 28.43 -5.52 -1.60
CA GLN A 250 27.18 -4.78 -1.82
C GLN A 250 26.85 -4.82 -3.30
N ILE A 251 25.59 -5.06 -3.61
CA ILE A 251 25.07 -5.07 -4.98
C ILE A 251 23.92 -4.07 -5.08
N THR A 252 23.62 -3.67 -6.31
CA THR A 252 22.48 -2.79 -6.59
C THR A 252 21.53 -3.48 -7.55
N ILE A 253 20.25 -3.58 -7.18
CA ILE A 253 19.18 -4.14 -8.03
C ILE A 253 18.04 -3.14 -8.01
N ASP A 254 17.56 -2.73 -9.19
CA ASP A 254 16.46 -1.74 -9.33
C ASP A 254 16.69 -0.43 -8.53
N ASN A 255 17.94 0.03 -8.45
CA ASN A 255 18.40 1.16 -7.62
C ASN A 255 18.30 0.97 -6.09
N SER A 256 18.00 -0.25 -5.62
CA SER A 256 18.08 -0.65 -4.21
C SER A 256 19.47 -1.18 -3.89
N GLU A 257 20.12 -0.67 -2.84
CA GLU A 257 21.38 -1.22 -2.33
C GLU A 257 21.12 -2.42 -1.43
N ILE A 258 21.82 -3.53 -1.69
CA ILE A 258 21.62 -4.81 -0.98
C ILE A 258 22.96 -5.32 -0.45
N ILE A 259 22.98 -5.71 0.82
CA ILE A 259 24.13 -6.38 1.44
C ILE A 259 24.14 -7.85 1.02
N GLN A 260 25.30 -8.35 0.60
CA GLN A 260 25.54 -9.78 0.38
C GLN A 260 26.53 -10.29 1.42
N TYR A 261 26.11 -11.28 2.21
CA TYR A 261 26.99 -12.06 3.06
C TYR A 261 27.13 -13.48 2.51
N GLY A 262 28.31 -13.79 1.96
CA GLY A 262 28.64 -15.11 1.44
C GLY A 262 29.44 -15.94 2.43
N ASN A 263 29.41 -17.27 2.31
CA ASN A 263 30.10 -18.18 3.24
C ASN A 263 29.81 -17.84 4.72
N LEU A 264 28.55 -17.52 5.02
CA LEU A 264 28.13 -16.98 6.31
C LEU A 264 28.37 -18.02 7.42
N ASN A 265 29.39 -17.78 8.25
CA ASN A 265 29.54 -18.51 9.51
C ASN A 265 28.90 -17.71 10.65
N TYR A 266 29.33 -16.46 10.80
CA TYR A 266 28.65 -15.40 11.54
C TYR A 266 29.12 -14.06 10.99
N GLN A 267 28.36 -12.99 11.17
CA GLN A 267 28.75 -11.65 10.73
C GLN A 267 28.15 -10.59 11.65
N GLY A 268 29.00 -9.67 12.11
CA GLY A 268 28.56 -8.51 12.88
C GLY A 268 28.15 -7.34 12.01
N ILE A 269 27.33 -6.45 12.57
CA ILE A 269 27.21 -5.05 12.14
C ILE A 269 27.51 -4.21 13.37
N MET A 270 28.38 -3.21 13.23
CA MET A 270 28.72 -2.25 14.28
C MET A 270 28.05 -0.91 13.95
N LEU A 271 27.13 -0.46 14.79
CA LEU A 271 26.47 0.82 14.59
C LEU A 271 27.44 1.98 14.86
N GLY A 272 27.35 3.05 14.07
CA GLY A 272 28.20 4.23 14.26
C GLY A 272 27.90 5.01 15.55
N ALA A 273 26.70 4.84 16.10
CA ALA A 273 26.31 5.26 17.44
C ALA A 273 25.30 4.24 18.02
N PRO A 274 25.22 4.06 19.35
CA PRO A 274 24.16 3.25 19.95
C PRO A 274 22.77 3.79 19.61
N ALA A 275 21.86 2.90 19.25
CA ALA A 275 20.47 3.17 19.00
C ALA A 275 19.65 3.00 20.29
N ASP A 276 18.84 4.00 20.63
CA ASP A 276 17.81 3.89 21.66
C ASP A 276 16.51 3.42 21.01
N ALA A 277 16.33 2.10 20.95
CA ALA A 277 15.12 1.45 20.44
C ALA A 277 14.08 1.18 21.54
N SER A 278 14.19 1.80 22.72
CA SER A 278 13.30 1.51 23.86
C SER A 278 11.83 1.90 23.61
N ALA A 279 11.59 2.85 22.72
CA ALA A 279 10.26 3.27 22.30
C ALA A 279 9.76 2.52 21.05
N MET A 280 10.59 1.67 20.43
CA MET A 280 10.23 0.90 19.24
C MET A 280 9.57 -0.43 19.64
N GLU A 281 8.80 -1.01 18.73
CA GLU A 281 8.04 -2.24 18.98
C GLU A 281 8.66 -3.45 18.26
N PHE A 282 9.22 -3.23 17.07
CA PHE A 282 9.73 -4.27 16.18
C PHE A 282 11.10 -3.92 15.62
N VAL A 283 11.84 -4.95 15.22
CA VAL A 283 12.90 -4.84 14.19
C VAL A 283 12.40 -5.48 12.91
N HIS A 284 12.54 -4.76 11.80
CA HIS A 284 12.26 -5.23 10.45
C HIS A 284 13.56 -5.68 9.76
N ILE A 285 13.47 -6.71 8.92
CA ILE A 285 14.52 -7.11 8.00
C ILE A 285 13.90 -7.82 6.78
N ASP A 286 14.41 -7.51 5.60
CA ASP A 286 14.21 -8.30 4.39
C ASP A 286 15.45 -9.13 4.08
N ILE A 287 15.25 -10.43 3.84
CA ILE A 287 16.35 -11.36 3.60
C ILE A 287 16.02 -12.37 2.49
N TRP A 288 16.97 -12.62 1.60
CA TRP A 288 16.86 -13.54 0.48
C TRP A 288 18.01 -14.55 0.50
N THR A 289 17.77 -15.77 0.04
CA THR A 289 18.80 -16.79 -0.17
C THR A 289 18.52 -17.61 -1.44
N ALA A 290 19.58 -18.14 -2.07
CA ALA A 290 19.47 -18.94 -3.29
C ALA A 290 19.06 -20.39 -3.01
N ASP A 291 19.55 -20.93 -1.90
CA ASP A 291 19.46 -22.33 -1.51
C ASP A 291 18.71 -22.45 -0.17
N ASP A 292 18.45 -23.68 0.27
CA ASP A 292 17.82 -23.99 1.56
C ASP A 292 18.77 -23.69 2.73
N ASN A 293 18.97 -22.40 3.03
CA ASN A 293 19.76 -21.89 4.15
C ASN A 293 18.90 -20.97 5.01
N ASN A 294 18.95 -21.14 6.32
CA ASN A 294 18.39 -20.21 7.27
C ASN A 294 19.48 -19.30 7.86
N ALA A 295 19.06 -18.31 8.61
CA ALA A 295 19.96 -17.45 9.37
C ALA A 295 19.36 -17.14 10.75
N LYS A 296 20.15 -16.50 11.60
CA LYS A 296 19.68 -15.92 12.88
C LYS A 296 20.05 -14.46 12.91
N ILE A 297 19.25 -13.67 13.59
CA ILE A 297 19.57 -12.26 13.89
C ILE A 297 19.59 -12.05 15.39
N SER A 298 20.61 -11.33 15.86
CA SER A 298 20.74 -10.92 17.26
C SER A 298 21.06 -9.43 17.36
N PRO A 299 20.19 -8.58 17.94
CA PRO A 299 20.60 -7.26 18.40
C PRO A 299 21.46 -7.42 19.67
N ILE A 300 22.45 -6.54 19.83
CA ILE A 300 23.42 -6.60 20.93
C ILE A 300 23.48 -5.26 21.65
N SER A 301 23.23 -5.28 22.96
CA SER A 301 23.41 -4.13 23.86
C SER A 301 24.70 -4.26 24.67
N SER A 302 25.17 -3.17 25.27
CA SER A 302 26.38 -3.20 26.11
C SER A 302 26.30 -4.27 27.22
N GLY A 303 27.43 -4.93 27.50
CA GLY A 303 27.47 -6.10 28.39
C GLY A 303 28.54 -7.14 28.03
N PRO A 304 28.69 -7.56 26.75
CA PRO A 304 27.66 -7.58 25.68
C PRO A 304 26.49 -8.50 26.05
N ASN A 305 25.26 -8.11 25.72
CA ASN A 305 24.05 -8.91 25.92
C ASN A 305 23.33 -9.06 24.57
N GLU A 306 23.06 -10.31 24.17
CA GLU A 306 22.37 -10.63 22.91
C GLU A 306 21.31 -11.72 23.12
N ALA A 307 20.37 -11.83 22.18
CA ALA A 307 19.45 -12.94 22.04
C ALA A 307 19.20 -13.18 20.54
N ALA A 308 19.13 -14.45 20.12
CA ALA A 308 18.97 -14.82 18.72
C ALA A 308 17.51 -15.12 18.37
N PHE A 309 17.06 -14.61 17.23
CA PHE A 309 15.81 -14.99 16.57
C PHE A 309 16.13 -15.79 15.31
N GLU A 310 15.41 -16.90 15.09
CA GLU A 310 15.56 -17.76 13.92
C GLU A 310 14.83 -17.14 12.72
N LEU A 311 15.54 -16.94 11.62
CA LEU A 311 15.00 -16.48 10.34
C LEU A 311 14.81 -17.70 9.43
N GLU A 312 13.57 -18.22 9.38
CA GLU A 312 13.20 -19.31 8.46
C GLU A 312 12.99 -18.74 7.05
N LEU A 313 13.96 -18.96 6.17
CA LEU A 313 14.00 -18.39 4.83
C LEU A 313 13.37 -19.33 3.82
N THR A 314 12.78 -18.75 2.77
CA THR A 314 12.37 -19.52 1.59
C THR A 314 13.35 -19.30 0.46
N PRO A 315 13.92 -20.35 -0.16
CA PRO A 315 14.84 -20.21 -1.27
C PRO A 315 14.22 -19.45 -2.45
N GLN A 316 15.06 -18.67 -3.13
CA GLN A 316 14.72 -17.89 -4.33
C GLN A 316 13.68 -16.78 -4.16
N GLN A 317 13.35 -16.38 -2.93
CA GLN A 317 12.45 -15.25 -2.68
C GLN A 317 12.85 -14.42 -1.45
N TRP A 318 12.40 -13.17 -1.44
CA TRP A 318 12.55 -12.30 -0.27
C TRP A 318 11.61 -12.76 0.84
N THR A 319 12.14 -12.87 2.04
CA THR A 319 11.38 -13.16 3.25
C THR A 319 11.48 -11.96 4.17
N SER A 320 10.34 -11.33 4.48
CA SER A 320 10.25 -10.15 5.32
C SER A 320 9.85 -10.52 6.74
N PHE A 321 10.58 -10.02 7.74
CA PHE A 321 10.30 -10.29 9.15
C PHE A 321 10.02 -9.00 9.90
N ASN A 322 8.94 -8.99 10.68
CA ASN A 322 8.68 -8.00 11.73
C ASN A 322 8.81 -8.69 13.08
N ILE A 323 9.98 -8.59 13.70
CA ILE A 323 10.32 -9.33 14.92
C ILE A 323 10.01 -8.45 16.13
N PRO A 324 9.10 -8.85 17.03
CA PRO A 324 8.81 -8.07 18.23
C PRO A 324 10.06 -7.92 19.10
N LEU A 325 10.41 -6.70 19.51
CA LEU A 325 11.58 -6.46 20.36
C LEU A 325 11.45 -7.15 21.73
N ALA A 326 10.22 -7.33 22.20
CA ALA A 326 9.89 -8.08 23.40
C ALA A 326 10.44 -9.52 23.38
N TYR A 327 10.52 -10.15 22.21
CA TYR A 327 11.10 -11.50 22.07
C TYR A 327 12.54 -11.53 22.60
N PHE A 328 13.37 -10.55 22.22
CA PHE A 328 14.78 -10.52 22.62
C PHE A 328 14.94 -10.28 24.12
N THR A 329 14.14 -9.37 24.69
CA THR A 329 14.18 -9.09 26.14
C THR A 329 13.61 -10.23 26.97
N ASP A 330 12.65 -10.99 26.46
CA ASP A 330 12.12 -12.18 27.11
C ASP A 330 13.15 -13.32 27.13
N GLN A 331 13.88 -13.50 26.03
CA GLN A 331 14.97 -14.49 25.95
C GLN A 331 16.19 -14.09 26.78
N ASN A 332 16.55 -12.80 26.79
CA ASN A 332 17.64 -12.26 27.59
C ASN A 332 17.23 -10.95 28.27
N PRO A 333 16.77 -11.00 29.54
CA PRO A 333 16.36 -9.81 30.30
C PRO A 333 17.48 -8.80 30.59
N SER A 334 18.75 -9.13 30.28
CA SER A 334 19.88 -8.20 30.41
C SER A 334 20.10 -7.37 29.13
N LEU A 335 19.41 -7.71 28.04
CA LEU A 335 19.46 -6.95 26.80
C LEU A 335 18.75 -5.61 26.98
N ASN A 336 19.50 -4.52 26.81
CA ASN A 336 19.01 -3.16 26.98
C ASN A 336 18.69 -2.52 25.62
N LEU A 337 17.41 -2.38 25.29
CA LEU A 337 16.95 -1.77 24.04
C LEU A 337 17.34 -0.29 23.90
N ALA A 338 17.65 0.41 25.00
CA ALA A 338 18.08 1.80 24.96
C ALA A 338 19.56 2.00 24.54
N ASP A 339 20.30 0.91 24.32
CA ASP A 339 21.74 0.95 24.07
C ASP A 339 22.17 -0.19 23.12
N ILE A 340 21.40 -0.40 22.04
CA ILE A 340 21.77 -1.36 21.00
C ILE A 340 22.92 -0.76 20.20
N PHE A 341 24.07 -1.42 20.16
CA PHE A 341 25.25 -0.89 19.47
C PHE A 341 25.76 -1.81 18.34
N GLN A 342 25.21 -3.02 18.25
CA GLN A 342 25.61 -4.03 17.26
C GLN A 342 24.44 -4.93 16.86
N PHE A 343 24.56 -5.54 15.69
CA PHE A 343 23.80 -6.73 15.30
C PHE A 343 24.75 -7.88 14.99
N LYS A 344 24.24 -9.11 15.02
CA LYS A 344 24.94 -10.30 14.56
C LYS A 344 24.01 -11.20 13.77
N PHE A 345 24.52 -11.72 12.66
CA PHE A 345 23.92 -12.78 11.88
C PHE A 345 24.69 -14.07 12.05
N ASP A 346 23.99 -15.19 12.23
CA ASP A 346 24.58 -16.53 12.23
C ASP A 346 23.97 -17.34 11.08
N GLY A 347 24.78 -18.06 10.30
CA GLY A 347 24.27 -18.95 9.24
C GLY A 347 23.83 -20.29 9.80
N ASP A 348 22.67 -20.81 9.35
CA ASP A 348 22.15 -22.11 9.78
C ASP A 348 21.67 -22.97 8.58
N PRO A 349 22.48 -23.94 8.11
CA PRO A 349 23.84 -24.25 8.55
C PRO A 349 24.85 -23.17 8.11
N ALA A 350 26.02 -23.15 8.75
CA ALA A 350 27.10 -22.24 8.36
C ALA A 350 27.62 -22.52 6.93
N GLY A 351 27.97 -21.46 6.20
CA GLY A 351 28.58 -21.50 4.87
C GLY A 351 27.65 -21.07 3.72
N GLY A 352 26.37 -20.85 3.99
CA GLY A 352 25.40 -20.34 3.02
C GLY A 352 25.65 -18.88 2.59
N THR A 353 24.87 -18.40 1.63
CA THR A 353 24.84 -16.98 1.22
C THR A 353 23.46 -16.40 1.50
N ILE A 354 23.44 -15.22 2.12
CA ILE A 354 22.22 -14.43 2.32
C ILE A 354 22.41 -13.03 1.74
N PHE A 355 21.30 -12.43 1.36
CA PHE A 355 21.20 -11.06 0.89
C PHE A 355 20.25 -10.33 1.83
N ILE A 356 20.64 -9.16 2.30
CA ILE A 356 19.90 -8.39 3.31
C ILE A 356 19.58 -7.02 2.73
N ASP A 357 18.34 -6.61 2.94
CA ASP A 357 17.86 -5.25 2.71
C ASP A 357 16.97 -4.81 3.90
N ASN A 358 16.70 -3.52 4.01
CA ASN A 358 15.71 -2.94 4.92
C ASN A 358 15.82 -3.40 6.39
N LEU A 359 16.98 -3.25 7.02
CA LEU A 359 17.17 -3.45 8.45
C LEU A 359 16.87 -2.16 9.23
N TYR A 360 15.78 -2.13 10.01
CA TYR A 360 15.40 -0.96 10.82
C TYR A 360 14.54 -1.34 12.02
N PHE A 361 14.55 -0.51 13.07
CA PHE A 361 13.56 -0.58 14.14
C PHE A 361 12.35 0.28 13.80
N PHE A 362 11.15 -0.14 14.21
CA PHE A 362 9.96 0.69 14.06
C PHE A 362 8.92 0.45 15.16
N ARG A 363 7.97 1.37 15.25
CA ARG A 363 6.72 1.23 16.01
C ARG A 363 5.51 1.55 15.15
N ALA A 364 4.32 1.19 15.63
CA ALA A 364 3.10 1.74 15.06
C ALA A 364 3.16 3.28 15.01
N PRO A 365 2.57 3.93 14.00
CA PRO A 365 2.60 5.39 13.87
C PRO A 365 2.14 6.05 15.16
N SER A 366 2.96 6.96 15.70
CA SER A 366 2.62 7.73 16.91
C SER A 366 1.44 8.68 16.67
N ILE A 367 1.17 9.01 15.40
CA ILE A 367 -0.03 9.71 14.93
C ILE A 367 -0.55 8.94 13.70
N PRO A 368 -1.82 8.46 13.69
CA PRO A 368 -2.38 7.87 12.49
C PRO A 368 -2.44 8.90 11.37
N PHE A 369 -1.94 8.55 10.19
CA PHE A 369 -2.06 9.39 9.00
C PHE A 369 -3.53 9.76 8.78
N THR A 370 -3.78 11.05 8.53
CA THR A 370 -5.09 11.56 8.15
C THR A 370 -5.02 12.28 6.82
N LEU A 371 -5.95 11.96 5.94
CA LEU A 371 -6.14 12.68 4.68
C LEU A 371 -6.73 14.08 4.88
N ALA A 372 -7.38 14.34 6.01
CA ALA A 372 -8.04 15.63 6.23
C ALA A 372 -7.02 16.77 6.07
N GLY A 373 -7.32 17.75 5.23
CA GLY A 373 -6.36 18.76 4.77
C GLY A 373 -6.65 19.25 3.36
N SER A 374 -5.94 20.30 2.95
CA SER A 374 -5.93 20.76 1.56
C SER A 374 -4.68 20.21 0.88
N TRP A 375 -4.85 19.53 -0.24
CA TRP A 375 -3.76 18.93 -1.02
C TRP A 375 -3.69 19.56 -2.39
N LYS A 376 -2.51 19.61 -3.00
CA LYS A 376 -2.33 20.07 -4.39
C LYS A 376 -1.27 19.20 -5.06
N LEU A 377 -1.13 19.29 -6.38
CA LEU A 377 0.01 18.64 -7.04
C LEU A 377 1.34 19.19 -6.52
N ALA A 378 2.31 18.29 -6.36
CA ALA A 378 3.67 18.67 -6.01
C ALA A 378 4.27 19.58 -7.10
N ASP A 379 4.91 20.69 -6.71
CA ASP A 379 5.54 21.63 -7.63
C ASP A 379 6.90 21.10 -8.15
N GLU A 380 6.90 19.89 -8.70
CA GLU A 380 8.08 19.23 -9.26
C GLU A 380 7.77 18.46 -10.57
N PRO A 381 8.76 18.35 -11.48
CA PRO A 381 8.64 17.52 -12.68
C PRO A 381 8.30 16.07 -12.35
N GLY A 382 7.37 15.50 -13.11
CA GLY A 382 6.91 14.13 -12.93
C GLY A 382 5.80 13.98 -11.88
N SER A 383 5.34 15.04 -11.24
CA SER A 383 4.18 15.02 -10.31
C SER A 383 2.87 14.56 -10.97
N LEU A 384 2.74 14.68 -12.29
CA LEU A 384 1.62 14.20 -13.10
C LEU A 384 2.14 13.30 -14.21
N GLY A 385 1.54 12.11 -14.39
CA GLY A 385 1.88 11.24 -15.52
C GLY A 385 0.87 10.11 -15.76
N VAL A 386 1.08 9.38 -16.86
CA VAL A 386 0.31 8.18 -17.23
C VAL A 386 1.20 7.13 -17.91
N GLY A 387 0.88 5.86 -17.69
CA GLY A 387 1.54 4.73 -18.33
C GLY A 387 0.85 3.38 -18.09
N PRO A 388 1.48 2.27 -18.52
CA PRO A 388 0.88 0.94 -18.55
C PRO A 388 0.78 0.25 -17.18
N ALA A 389 1.44 0.77 -16.15
CA ALA A 389 1.51 0.16 -14.82
C ALA A 389 1.63 1.23 -13.72
N LEU A 390 1.32 0.87 -12.48
CA LEU A 390 1.60 1.70 -11.31
C LEU A 390 3.10 2.05 -11.25
N GLY A 391 3.41 3.33 -11.06
CA GLY A 391 4.78 3.86 -11.08
C GLY A 391 5.32 4.21 -12.49
N ASP A 392 4.71 3.68 -13.57
CA ASP A 392 5.21 3.89 -14.94
C ASP A 392 4.57 5.13 -15.59
N LYS A 393 5.39 6.15 -15.88
CA LYS A 393 4.96 7.40 -16.56
C LYS A 393 5.47 7.48 -18.00
N GLY A 394 5.69 6.33 -18.64
CA GLY A 394 6.34 6.19 -19.94
C GLY A 394 5.53 6.67 -21.13
N TRP A 395 4.20 6.80 -21.01
CA TRP A 395 3.36 7.39 -22.07
C TRP A 395 3.33 8.91 -21.99
N PHE A 396 3.27 9.46 -20.78
CA PHE A 396 3.38 10.89 -20.53
C PHE A 396 3.84 11.17 -19.10
N SER A 397 4.73 12.14 -18.94
CA SER A 397 5.20 12.68 -17.66
C SER A 397 5.35 14.19 -17.80
N CYS A 398 4.68 14.95 -16.93
CA CYS A 398 4.70 16.41 -16.99
C CYS A 398 6.07 16.94 -16.54
N ASP A 399 6.84 17.47 -17.47
CA ASP A 399 8.15 18.08 -17.21
C ASP A 399 8.03 19.56 -16.81
N GLY A 400 9.17 20.24 -16.64
CA GLY A 400 9.19 21.64 -16.22
C GLY A 400 8.48 22.59 -17.20
N ASP A 401 8.53 22.32 -18.51
CA ASP A 401 7.83 23.16 -19.51
C ASP A 401 6.32 22.92 -19.44
N CYS A 402 5.90 21.66 -19.26
CA CYS A 402 4.51 21.28 -19.04
C CYS A 402 3.90 21.95 -17.80
N MET A 403 4.66 22.06 -16.70
CA MET A 403 4.24 22.74 -15.48
C MET A 403 4.04 24.25 -15.69
N VAL A 404 4.96 24.91 -16.41
CA VAL A 404 4.86 26.34 -16.72
C VAL A 404 3.62 26.62 -17.57
N GLU A 405 3.32 25.74 -18.53
CA GLU A 405 2.11 25.82 -19.34
C GLU A 405 0.83 25.67 -18.50
N ARG A 406 0.87 24.82 -17.47
CA ARG A 406 -0.27 24.45 -16.60
C ARG A 406 -0.23 25.16 -15.25
N ALA A 407 0.30 26.37 -15.15
CA ALA A 407 0.50 27.03 -13.85
C ALA A 407 -0.78 27.13 -12.99
N CYS A 408 -1.93 27.40 -13.60
CA CYS A 408 -3.26 27.46 -12.95
C CYS A 408 -3.80 26.10 -12.46
N PHE A 409 -3.10 25.00 -12.73
CA PHE A 409 -3.48 23.66 -12.27
C PHE A 409 -2.69 23.24 -11.03
N TYR A 410 -1.53 23.85 -10.80
CA TYR A 410 -0.64 23.53 -9.69
C TYR A 410 -0.97 24.30 -8.41
N ASP A 411 -1.90 25.26 -8.48
CA ASP A 411 -2.51 25.93 -7.33
C ASP A 411 -3.92 25.42 -6.98
N ASP A 412 -4.54 24.60 -7.84
CA ASP A 412 -5.77 23.88 -7.54
C ASP A 412 -5.60 22.98 -6.30
N THR A 413 -6.61 22.99 -5.43
CA THR A 413 -6.59 22.17 -4.21
C THR A 413 -7.72 21.14 -4.11
N TYR A 414 -7.38 20.00 -3.53
CA TYR A 414 -8.25 18.88 -3.19
C TYR A 414 -8.43 18.89 -1.66
N VAL A 415 -9.61 19.32 -1.21
CA VAL A 415 -9.89 19.55 0.19
C VAL A 415 -10.64 18.36 0.77
N PHE A 416 -10.00 17.66 1.69
CA PHE A 416 -10.58 16.58 2.50
C PHE A 416 -10.94 17.17 3.86
N ASN A 417 -12.23 17.31 4.17
CA ASN A 417 -12.66 17.87 5.45
C ASN A 417 -12.76 16.78 6.52
N ALA A 418 -12.50 17.13 7.78
CA ALA A 418 -12.58 16.19 8.90
C ALA A 418 -13.98 15.56 9.10
N ASP A 419 -15.04 16.15 8.54
CA ASP A 419 -16.40 15.63 8.55
C ASP A 419 -16.70 14.61 7.43
N GLY A 420 -15.70 14.27 6.61
CA GLY A 420 -15.81 13.35 5.47
C GLY A 420 -16.28 14.00 4.16
N SER A 421 -16.55 15.31 4.14
CA SER A 421 -16.84 16.02 2.89
C SER A 421 -15.58 16.28 2.06
N PHE A 422 -15.75 16.38 0.74
CA PHE A 422 -14.69 16.60 -0.23
C PHE A 422 -15.01 17.79 -1.14
N THR A 423 -13.99 18.54 -1.58
CA THR A 423 -14.15 19.65 -2.52
C THR A 423 -12.94 19.79 -3.44
N ASN A 424 -13.18 19.93 -4.74
CA ASN A 424 -12.22 20.51 -5.68
C ASN A 424 -12.30 22.03 -5.59
N ASN A 425 -11.26 22.68 -5.07
CA ASN A 425 -11.17 24.13 -4.97
C ASN A 425 -10.21 24.65 -6.05
N LEU A 426 -10.79 25.23 -7.10
CA LEU A 426 -10.10 25.52 -8.37
C LEU A 426 -9.86 27.03 -8.60
N GLY A 427 -10.08 27.85 -7.58
CA GLY A 427 -9.92 29.30 -7.70
C GLY A 427 -10.77 29.96 -8.79
N ASP A 428 -10.21 31.00 -9.43
CA ASP A 428 -10.83 31.74 -10.54
C ASP A 428 -10.57 31.07 -11.91
N ASP A 429 -9.47 30.33 -12.03
CA ASP A 429 -9.02 29.62 -13.24
C ASP A 429 -8.30 28.31 -12.92
N THR A 430 -8.49 27.32 -13.81
CA THR A 430 -7.87 25.99 -13.79
C THR A 430 -7.53 25.55 -15.23
N TRP A 431 -6.86 24.42 -15.41
CA TRP A 431 -6.57 23.88 -16.74
C TRP A 431 -7.80 23.22 -17.37
N ILE A 432 -8.27 23.78 -18.49
CA ILE A 432 -9.45 23.30 -19.23
C ILE A 432 -9.01 22.65 -20.55
N GLU A 433 -9.33 21.37 -20.71
CA GLU A 433 -9.07 20.63 -21.94
C GLU A 433 -10.21 20.80 -22.97
N GLY A 434 -9.91 20.52 -24.25
CA GLY A 434 -10.85 20.66 -25.36
C GLY A 434 -12.16 19.86 -25.19
N TRP A 435 -12.11 18.72 -24.51
CA TRP A 435 -13.30 17.88 -24.24
C TRP A 435 -14.28 18.55 -23.26
N GLN A 436 -13.81 19.46 -22.41
CA GLN A 436 -14.65 20.30 -21.53
C GLN A 436 -15.25 21.51 -22.28
N GLY A 437 -14.92 21.70 -23.56
CA GLY A 437 -15.33 22.85 -24.35
C GLY A 437 -14.34 24.02 -24.31
N GLY A 438 -13.12 23.82 -23.78
CA GLY A 438 -12.02 24.78 -23.78
C GLY A 438 -11.07 24.64 -24.98
N SER A 439 -9.84 25.14 -24.84
CA SER A 439 -8.81 25.12 -25.89
C SER A 439 -7.43 24.68 -25.39
N ASP A 440 -7.40 23.74 -24.42
CA ASP A 440 -6.20 23.28 -23.72
C ASP A 440 -5.41 24.45 -23.12
N GLY A 441 -5.93 25.00 -22.02
CA GLY A 441 -5.34 26.19 -21.40
C GLY A 441 -6.03 26.59 -20.09
N CYS A 442 -5.42 27.52 -19.37
CA CYS A 442 -6.01 28.13 -18.18
C CYS A 442 -7.31 28.88 -18.52
N GLY A 443 -8.36 28.62 -17.76
CA GLY A 443 -9.67 29.24 -17.92
C GLY A 443 -10.61 28.93 -16.76
N SER A 444 -11.80 29.52 -16.75
CA SER A 444 -12.75 29.33 -15.65
C SER A 444 -13.20 27.86 -15.53
N PRO A 445 -13.33 27.33 -14.29
CA PRO A 445 -13.81 25.97 -14.05
C PRO A 445 -15.13 25.62 -14.76
N VAL A 446 -15.27 24.38 -15.24
CA VAL A 446 -16.40 23.91 -16.05
C VAL A 446 -17.15 22.74 -15.38
N ALA A 447 -18.44 22.93 -15.11
CA ALA A 447 -19.33 21.89 -14.59
C ALA A 447 -19.34 20.62 -15.48
N PRO A 448 -19.39 19.41 -14.89
CA PRO A 448 -19.56 19.12 -13.46
C PRO A 448 -18.25 19.10 -12.64
N HIS A 449 -17.09 19.31 -13.27
CA HIS A 449 -15.78 19.22 -12.62
C HIS A 449 -15.30 20.58 -12.07
N ASP A 450 -16.22 21.48 -11.76
CA ASP A 450 -15.94 22.84 -11.27
C ASP A 450 -15.95 22.94 -9.73
N GLY A 451 -16.06 21.81 -9.03
CA GLY A 451 -16.14 21.76 -7.58
C GLY A 451 -17.49 22.21 -6.99
N SER A 452 -18.48 22.53 -7.82
CA SER A 452 -19.79 23.00 -7.33
C SER A 452 -20.70 21.88 -6.81
N ALA A 453 -20.43 20.62 -7.19
CA ALA A 453 -21.18 19.46 -6.75
C ALA A 453 -20.75 19.03 -5.33
N ALA A 454 -21.72 18.64 -4.50
CA ALA A 454 -21.42 18.06 -3.19
C ALA A 454 -20.73 16.70 -3.36
N ALA A 455 -19.61 16.51 -2.66
CA ALA A 455 -18.86 15.28 -2.67
C ALA A 455 -18.41 14.89 -1.26
N THR A 456 -18.11 13.60 -1.08
CA THR A 456 -17.55 13.03 0.15
C THR A 456 -16.38 12.13 -0.20
N TYR A 457 -15.57 11.78 0.80
CA TYR A 457 -14.50 10.81 0.64
C TYR A 457 -14.52 9.74 1.72
N GLU A 458 -13.93 8.60 1.40
CA GLU A 458 -13.62 7.53 2.33
C GLU A 458 -12.17 7.10 2.13
N TYR A 459 -11.43 6.93 3.22
CA TYR A 459 -10.07 6.42 3.21
C TYR A 459 -10.01 5.07 3.89
N ASP A 460 -9.65 4.04 3.12
CA ASP A 460 -9.36 2.71 3.64
C ASP A 460 -7.84 2.53 3.76
N ALA A 461 -7.34 2.69 4.98
CA ALA A 461 -5.91 2.56 5.28
C ALA A 461 -5.39 1.13 5.08
N ALA A 462 -6.22 0.10 5.25
CA ALA A 462 -5.80 -1.29 5.10
C ALA A 462 -5.70 -1.67 3.62
N ALA A 463 -6.62 -1.19 2.80
CA ALA A 463 -6.59 -1.38 1.35
C ALA A 463 -5.63 -0.40 0.64
N GLY A 464 -5.23 0.69 1.30
CA GLY A 464 -4.46 1.76 0.67
C GLY A 464 -5.25 2.46 -0.42
N THR A 465 -6.53 2.79 -0.18
CA THR A 465 -7.40 3.41 -1.19
C THR A 465 -8.15 4.62 -0.67
N ILE A 466 -8.41 5.57 -1.56
CA ILE A 466 -9.33 6.70 -1.37
C ILE A 466 -10.49 6.54 -2.34
N THR A 467 -11.72 6.58 -1.85
CA THR A 467 -12.91 6.65 -2.71
C THR A 467 -13.57 8.01 -2.59
N LEU A 468 -13.63 8.74 -3.70
CA LEU A 468 -14.40 9.98 -3.82
C LEU A 468 -15.81 9.65 -4.31
N ASN A 469 -16.82 10.15 -3.63
CA ASN A 469 -18.23 9.99 -3.98
C ASN A 469 -18.82 11.37 -4.33
N GLY A 470 -19.35 11.52 -5.54
CA GLY A 470 -19.89 12.78 -6.04
C GLY A 470 -19.61 12.95 -7.53
N SER A 471 -20.62 13.33 -8.30
CA SER A 471 -20.46 13.55 -9.74
C SER A 471 -19.52 14.72 -9.99
N GLY A 472 -18.45 14.48 -10.74
CA GLY A 472 -17.44 15.51 -11.05
C GLY A 472 -16.35 15.71 -9.99
N ALA A 473 -16.35 14.93 -8.90
CA ALA A 473 -15.23 14.92 -7.94
C ALA A 473 -14.05 14.11 -8.48
N TYR A 474 -12.82 14.63 -8.32
CA TYR A 474 -11.61 13.96 -8.81
C TYR A 474 -10.35 14.38 -8.02
N LEU A 475 -9.29 13.58 -8.11
CA LEU A 475 -7.92 13.95 -7.77
C LEU A 475 -7.08 14.05 -9.05
N GLY A 476 -6.22 15.07 -9.13
CA GLY A 476 -5.35 15.27 -10.28
C GLY A 476 -6.13 15.77 -11.50
N VAL A 477 -6.38 14.92 -12.50
CA VAL A 477 -7.07 15.34 -13.74
C VAL A 477 -8.54 14.88 -13.78
N PRO A 478 -9.49 15.71 -14.23
CA PRO A 478 -10.92 15.36 -14.23
C PRO A 478 -11.31 14.31 -15.28
N LYS A 479 -10.45 14.04 -16.27
CA LYS A 479 -10.78 13.10 -17.35
C LYS A 479 -10.67 11.62 -16.96
N ALA A 480 -9.87 11.29 -15.95
CA ALA A 480 -9.52 9.90 -15.64
C ALA A 480 -10.45 9.33 -14.55
N ASN A 481 -11.22 8.30 -14.89
CA ASN A 481 -12.04 7.56 -13.93
C ASN A 481 -11.90 6.04 -14.12
N ASN A 482 -12.42 5.24 -13.18
CA ASN A 482 -12.23 3.79 -13.15
C ASN A 482 -12.87 3.01 -14.33
N GLN A 483 -13.64 3.66 -15.20
CA GLN A 483 -14.19 3.04 -16.41
C GLN A 483 -13.40 3.39 -17.67
N GLY A 484 -12.55 4.44 -17.62
CA GLY A 484 -11.81 4.96 -18.77
C GLY A 484 -11.70 6.49 -18.74
N GLU A 485 -11.21 7.05 -19.85
CA GLU A 485 -11.01 8.49 -19.98
C GLU A 485 -12.22 9.19 -20.63
N LEU A 486 -12.65 10.30 -20.06
CA LEU A 486 -13.63 11.19 -20.70
C LEU A 486 -13.07 11.78 -22.01
N PRO A 487 -13.93 12.03 -23.01
CA PRO A 487 -15.39 11.85 -23.01
C PRO A 487 -15.84 10.46 -23.51
N ASN A 488 -14.95 9.45 -23.54
CA ASN A 488 -15.26 8.14 -24.10
C ASN A 488 -16.04 7.23 -23.13
N VAL A 489 -16.20 7.66 -21.89
CA VAL A 489 -16.97 7.00 -20.83
C VAL A 489 -17.98 7.97 -20.21
N GLU A 490 -18.84 7.46 -19.33
CA GLU A 490 -19.76 8.32 -18.56
C GLU A 490 -19.04 9.07 -17.44
N ILE A 491 -19.63 10.18 -17.00
CA ILE A 491 -19.16 10.89 -15.80
C ILE A 491 -19.43 9.99 -14.60
N ALA A 492 -18.37 9.61 -13.89
CA ALA A 492 -18.47 8.76 -12.72
C ALA A 492 -19.16 9.49 -11.55
N ASN A 493 -19.94 8.75 -10.75
CA ASN A 493 -20.45 9.22 -9.46
C ASN A 493 -19.56 8.81 -8.29
N SER A 494 -18.57 7.96 -8.56
CA SER A 494 -17.59 7.48 -7.60
C SER A 494 -16.28 7.19 -8.34
N ILE A 495 -15.15 7.62 -7.79
CA ILE A 495 -13.81 7.29 -8.30
C ILE A 495 -12.97 6.77 -7.13
N THR A 496 -12.39 5.59 -7.30
CA THR A 496 -11.47 4.99 -6.34
C THR A 496 -10.04 5.13 -6.85
N TYR A 497 -9.18 5.64 -5.97
CA TYR A 497 -7.76 5.81 -6.16
C TYR A 497 -7.02 4.83 -5.26
N THR A 498 -6.00 4.15 -5.79
CA THR A 498 -4.96 3.55 -4.95
C THR A 498 -4.07 4.67 -4.45
N VAL A 499 -3.67 4.64 -3.18
CA VAL A 499 -2.85 5.67 -2.55
C VAL A 499 -1.70 5.06 -1.77
N GLU A 500 -0.51 5.59 -2.03
CA GLU A 500 0.70 5.33 -1.27
C GLU A 500 1.02 6.58 -0.45
N ILE A 501 1.14 6.43 0.87
CA ILE A 501 1.61 7.50 1.75
C ILE A 501 3.12 7.58 1.59
N VAL A 502 3.62 8.71 1.09
CA VAL A 502 5.05 8.98 0.96
C VAL A 502 5.59 9.59 2.25
N ASP A 503 4.83 10.46 2.90
CA ASP A 503 5.04 10.98 4.25
C ASP A 503 3.74 11.65 4.76
N GLU A 504 3.76 12.31 5.94
CA GLU A 504 2.60 12.99 6.53
C GLU A 504 1.96 14.09 5.65
N ASN A 505 2.75 14.65 4.72
CA ASN A 505 2.41 15.76 3.84
C ASN A 505 2.53 15.42 2.35
N THR A 506 2.84 14.16 1.99
CA THR A 506 3.00 13.75 0.61
C THR A 506 2.32 12.40 0.36
N ILE A 507 1.49 12.31 -0.68
CA ILE A 507 0.87 11.06 -1.13
C ILE A 507 1.04 10.89 -2.64
N SER A 508 1.20 9.64 -3.07
CA SER A 508 1.05 9.26 -4.48
C SER A 508 -0.34 8.64 -4.67
N ALA A 509 -1.15 9.22 -5.56
CA ALA A 509 -2.47 8.73 -5.89
C ALA A 509 -2.52 8.21 -7.33
N TYR A 510 -3.19 7.07 -7.52
CA TYR A 510 -3.25 6.36 -8.79
C TYR A 510 -4.69 6.01 -9.12
N VAL A 511 -5.10 6.21 -10.38
CA VAL A 511 -6.40 5.74 -10.90
C VAL A 511 -6.17 4.90 -12.16
N GLU A 512 -6.65 3.65 -12.12
CA GLU A 512 -6.69 2.82 -13.32
C GLU A 512 -7.89 3.23 -14.18
N SER A 513 -7.61 3.84 -15.33
CA SER A 513 -8.59 4.41 -16.25
C SER A 513 -8.85 3.49 -17.43
N GLY A 514 -9.47 2.35 -17.14
CA GLY A 514 -9.54 1.22 -18.04
C GLY A 514 -8.31 0.31 -17.92
N SER A 515 -8.46 -0.94 -18.36
CA SER A 515 -7.44 -1.97 -18.15
C SER A 515 -6.06 -1.52 -18.67
N GLY A 516 -5.09 -1.46 -17.76
CA GLY A 516 -3.70 -1.15 -18.10
C GLY A 516 -3.40 0.32 -18.41
N VAL A 517 -4.25 1.26 -18.00
CA VAL A 517 -4.01 2.70 -18.15
C VAL A 517 -3.98 3.34 -16.77
N PHE A 518 -2.83 3.77 -16.27
CA PHE A 518 -2.70 4.30 -14.91
C PHE A 518 -2.33 5.77 -14.92
N TRP A 519 -3.27 6.64 -14.55
CA TRP A 519 -2.98 8.03 -14.22
C TRP A 519 -2.45 8.15 -12.81
N GLN A 520 -1.45 9.00 -12.62
CA GLN A 520 -0.66 9.06 -11.40
C GLN A 520 -0.37 10.50 -11.00
N PHE A 521 -0.51 10.78 -9.71
CA PHE A 521 -0.41 12.12 -9.13
C PHE A 521 0.43 12.08 -7.85
N THR A 522 1.45 12.93 -7.75
CA THR A 522 2.12 13.23 -6.48
C THR A 522 1.44 14.45 -5.89
N LEU A 523 0.72 14.28 -4.78
CA LEU A 523 0.04 15.36 -4.07
C LEU A 523 0.81 15.72 -2.80
N VAL A 524 0.98 17.01 -2.56
CA VAL A 524 1.54 17.57 -1.32
C VAL A 524 0.47 18.34 -0.55
N ARG A 525 0.56 18.30 0.77
CA ARG A 525 -0.35 19.00 1.67
C ARG A 525 -0.05 20.50 1.61
N ALA A 526 -0.98 21.27 1.05
CA ALA A 526 -0.93 22.72 0.98
C ALA A 526 -1.22 23.38 2.35
N SER A 527 -2.09 22.76 3.16
CA SER A 527 -2.35 23.17 4.54
C SER A 527 -2.89 22.02 5.40
N ALA A 528 -2.59 22.06 6.70
CA ALA A 528 -3.20 21.21 7.71
C ALA A 528 -4.73 21.33 7.67
N PRO A 529 -5.50 20.32 8.14
CA PRO A 529 -6.95 20.38 8.11
C PRO A 529 -7.45 21.64 8.83
N PRO A 530 -8.46 22.33 8.28
CA PRO A 530 -9.20 23.29 9.09
C PRO A 530 -9.75 22.52 10.30
N SER A 531 -9.23 22.84 11.49
CA SER A 531 -9.77 22.24 12.71
C SER A 531 -11.28 22.45 12.75
N PRO A 532 -12.08 21.50 13.27
CA PRO A 532 -13.49 21.78 13.51
C PRO A 532 -13.70 22.95 14.49
N LEU A 533 -12.65 23.39 15.20
CA LEU A 533 -12.66 24.60 16.02
C LEU A 533 -12.36 25.88 15.23
N GLN A 534 -11.92 25.81 13.96
CA GLN A 534 -11.61 26.99 13.14
C GLN A 534 -12.75 28.00 13.16
N GLY A 535 -12.45 29.27 13.40
CA GLY A 535 -13.43 30.34 13.45
C GLY A 535 -13.28 31.19 14.68
N THR A 536 -14.23 32.09 14.88
CA THR A 536 -14.25 33.00 16.03
C THR A 536 -15.29 32.53 17.01
N TRP A 537 -14.88 32.34 18.26
CA TRP A 537 -15.73 31.89 19.35
C TRP A 537 -15.75 32.92 20.46
N LYS A 538 -16.81 32.92 21.26
CA LYS A 538 -16.91 33.68 22.51
C LYS A 538 -17.71 32.90 23.54
N LEU A 539 -17.72 33.32 24.81
CA LEU A 539 -18.63 32.74 25.79
C LEU A 539 -20.09 32.91 25.35
N ALA A 540 -20.90 31.90 25.64
CA ALA A 540 -22.35 32.02 25.50
C ALA A 540 -22.86 33.08 26.48
N ASP A 541 -23.62 34.07 26.00
CA ASP A 541 -24.19 35.15 26.82
C ASP A 541 -25.40 34.66 27.66
N GLU A 542 -25.20 33.62 28.48
CA GLU A 542 -26.24 33.01 29.31
C GLU A 542 -25.72 32.56 30.68
N ALA A 543 -26.60 32.58 31.68
CA ALA A 543 -26.27 32.10 33.02
C ALA A 543 -25.79 30.64 33.01
N GLY A 544 -24.71 30.37 33.75
CA GLY A 544 -24.09 29.05 33.83
C GLY A 544 -23.10 28.74 32.71
N ALA A 545 -22.86 29.65 31.76
CA ALA A 545 -21.83 29.49 30.73
C ALA A 545 -20.39 29.56 31.29
N LEU A 546 -20.21 30.07 32.50
CA LEU A 546 -18.96 30.09 33.26
C LEU A 546 -19.20 29.55 34.67
N GLY A 547 -18.40 28.56 35.09
CA GLY A 547 -18.44 28.07 36.47
C GLY A 547 -17.29 27.14 36.83
N VAL A 548 -17.25 26.75 38.11
CA VAL A 548 -16.26 25.82 38.66
C VAL A 548 -16.86 24.93 39.73
N GLY A 549 -16.35 23.70 39.81
CA GLY A 549 -16.73 22.72 40.80
C GLY A 549 -15.75 21.53 40.89
N PRO A 550 -16.07 20.53 41.72
CA PRO A 550 -15.22 19.39 42.03
C PRO A 550 -15.14 18.30 40.93
N TRP A 551 -15.95 18.37 39.87
CA TRP A 551 -15.88 17.47 38.71
C TRP A 551 -16.51 18.14 37.47
N VAL A 552 -16.21 17.61 36.28
CA VAL A 552 -16.78 18.08 35.00
C VAL A 552 -18.32 18.05 35.04
N GLY A 553 -18.95 19.16 34.69
CA GLY A 553 -20.40 19.38 34.77
C GLY A 553 -20.90 20.00 36.08
N ASP A 554 -20.07 20.10 37.13
CA ASP A 554 -20.45 20.76 38.40
C ASP A 554 -19.98 22.22 38.46
N ILE A 555 -20.92 23.14 38.63
CA ILE A 555 -20.66 24.59 38.81
C ILE A 555 -21.07 25.06 40.22
N GLY A 556 -21.01 24.17 41.21
CA GLY A 556 -21.53 24.37 42.56
C GLY A 556 -20.62 25.19 43.47
N TRP A 557 -19.33 25.34 43.17
CA TRP A 557 -18.44 26.24 43.92
C TRP A 557 -18.61 27.69 43.48
N PHE A 558 -18.72 27.90 42.17
CA PHE A 558 -19.08 29.19 41.59
C PHE A 558 -19.76 28.99 40.23
N ASN A 559 -20.76 29.84 39.98
CA ASN A 559 -21.58 29.88 38.77
C ASN A 559 -21.85 31.36 38.46
N CYS A 560 -21.53 31.77 37.24
CA CYS A 560 -21.90 33.11 36.75
C CYS A 560 -23.38 33.15 36.36
N ASP A 561 -24.20 33.73 37.23
CA ASP A 561 -25.63 33.97 37.00
C ASP A 561 -25.89 35.19 36.08
N ASP A 562 -27.15 35.48 35.80
CA ASP A 562 -27.54 36.59 34.91
C ASP A 562 -26.94 37.95 35.35
N ALA A 563 -26.83 38.20 36.65
CA ALA A 563 -26.26 39.44 37.16
C ALA A 563 -24.74 39.49 36.93
N CYS A 564 -24.07 38.36 37.13
CA CYS A 564 -22.65 38.18 36.84
C CYS A 564 -22.33 38.38 35.34
N VAL A 565 -23.16 37.84 34.43
CA VAL A 565 -23.01 38.04 32.97
C VAL A 565 -23.10 39.52 32.61
N ILE A 566 -24.07 40.25 33.16
CA ILE A 566 -24.24 41.70 32.94
C ILE A 566 -23.04 42.49 33.49
N GLU A 567 -22.57 42.13 34.69
CA GLU A 567 -21.41 42.78 35.32
C GLU A 567 -20.14 42.58 34.48
N ARG A 568 -19.97 41.39 33.90
CA ARG A 568 -18.78 40.97 33.13
C ARG A 568 -18.97 41.11 31.62
N ALA A 569 -19.76 42.08 31.15
CA ALA A 569 -20.08 42.19 29.73
C ALA A 569 -18.84 42.26 28.81
N CYS A 570 -17.76 42.91 29.25
CA CYS A 570 -16.47 42.98 28.54
C CYS A 570 -15.68 41.66 28.50
N PHE A 571 -16.08 40.64 29.25
CA PHE A 571 -15.51 39.30 29.19
C PHE A 571 -16.31 38.40 28.24
N TYR A 572 -17.61 38.65 28.15
CA TYR A 572 -18.52 37.88 27.29
C TYR A 572 -18.49 38.36 25.83
N ASP A 573 -17.90 39.53 25.53
CA ASP A 573 -17.61 39.99 24.17
C ASP A 573 -16.17 39.69 23.70
N ASP A 574 -15.30 39.22 24.60
CA ASP A 574 -13.99 38.70 24.26
C ASP A 574 -14.11 37.51 23.31
N THR A 575 -13.20 37.44 22.33
CA THR A 575 -13.23 36.40 21.30
C THR A 575 -11.96 35.55 21.28
N TYR A 576 -12.13 34.26 21.01
CA TYR A 576 -11.08 33.28 20.81
C TYR A 576 -11.09 32.88 19.33
N VAL A 577 -10.03 33.25 18.60
CA VAL A 577 -9.92 33.04 17.16
C VAL A 577 -9.01 31.86 16.90
N PHE A 578 -9.58 30.80 16.31
CA PHE A 578 -8.86 29.63 15.81
C PHE A 578 -8.65 29.81 14.30
N GLY A 579 -7.43 30.10 13.89
CA GLY A 579 -7.05 30.32 12.49
C GLY A 579 -7.04 29.02 11.68
N ALA A 580 -7.27 29.13 10.37
CA ALA A 580 -7.17 28.01 9.43
C ALA A 580 -5.75 27.45 9.32
N ASP A 581 -4.76 28.27 9.66
CA ASP A 581 -3.32 27.98 9.65
C ASP A 581 -2.80 27.43 10.98
N GLY A 582 -3.68 27.11 11.93
CA GLY A 582 -3.31 26.68 13.28
C GLY A 582 -2.94 27.82 14.23
N SER A 583 -3.05 29.08 13.80
CA SER A 583 -2.87 30.23 14.70
C SER A 583 -4.00 30.33 15.73
N PHE A 584 -3.69 30.86 16.91
CA PHE A 584 -4.67 31.15 17.96
C PHE A 584 -4.54 32.60 18.42
N LYS A 585 -5.65 33.25 18.75
CA LYS A 585 -5.65 34.61 19.30
C LYS A 585 -6.76 34.84 20.32
N ASN A 586 -6.37 35.35 21.49
CA ASN A 586 -7.26 36.12 22.36
C ASN A 586 -7.47 37.51 21.75
N ASN A 587 -8.68 37.79 21.26
CA ASN A 587 -9.04 39.09 20.71
C ASN A 587 -10.00 39.79 21.68
N LEU A 588 -9.41 40.64 22.52
CA LEU A 588 -10.04 41.22 23.72
C LEU A 588 -10.54 42.67 23.54
N GLY A 589 -10.58 43.16 22.30
CA GLY A 589 -10.99 44.54 22.02
C GLY A 589 -10.17 45.60 22.78
N SER A 590 -10.85 46.63 23.31
CA SER A 590 -10.25 47.70 24.12
C SER A 590 -10.36 47.47 25.63
N GLU A 591 -11.27 46.59 26.06
CA GLU A 591 -11.54 46.28 27.46
C GLU A 591 -11.84 44.79 27.61
N THR A 592 -11.34 44.17 28.68
CA THR A 592 -11.64 42.81 29.12
C THR A 592 -11.86 42.81 30.64
N TRP A 593 -12.26 41.69 31.24
CA TRP A 593 -12.33 41.57 32.70
C TRP A 593 -10.94 41.44 33.31
N VAL A 594 -10.49 42.49 33.99
CA VAL A 594 -9.21 42.55 34.68
C VAL A 594 -9.43 42.21 36.15
N GLU A 595 -8.61 41.32 36.69
CA GLU A 595 -8.60 40.98 38.11
C GLU A 595 -7.40 41.62 38.83
N GLY A 596 -7.51 41.74 40.17
CA GLY A 596 -6.48 42.40 40.99
C GLY A 596 -5.06 41.82 40.85
N TRP A 597 -4.92 40.53 40.51
CA TRP A 597 -3.62 39.89 40.30
C TRP A 597 -2.89 40.39 39.06
N GLN A 598 -3.61 40.96 38.08
CA GLN A 598 -3.04 41.58 36.88
C GLN A 598 -2.55 43.01 37.14
N GLY A 599 -2.72 43.54 38.36
CA GLY A 599 -2.29 44.89 38.73
C GLY A 599 -3.28 46.01 38.40
N GLY A 600 -4.52 45.67 38.06
CA GLY A 600 -5.65 46.59 37.90
C GLY A 600 -6.69 46.50 39.02
N ASP A 601 -7.72 47.35 38.97
CA ASP A 601 -8.93 47.18 39.78
C ASP A 601 -9.81 46.07 39.17
N GLU A 602 -10.54 45.33 40.02
CA GLU A 602 -11.41 44.26 39.55
C GLU A 602 -12.61 44.82 38.76
N GLY A 603 -12.68 44.49 37.47
CA GLY A 603 -13.72 44.99 36.57
C GLY A 603 -13.28 45.07 35.12
N CYS A 604 -14.14 45.64 34.27
CA CYS A 604 -13.79 45.92 32.88
C CYS A 604 -12.68 46.98 32.78
N GLY A 605 -11.60 46.66 32.07
CA GLY A 605 -10.44 47.52 31.89
C GLY A 605 -9.54 47.06 30.74
N ALA A 606 -8.50 47.83 30.45
CA ALA A 606 -7.60 47.52 29.33
C ALA A 606 -6.88 46.16 29.54
N PRO A 607 -6.77 45.31 28.49
CA PRO A 607 -6.05 44.04 28.58
C PRO A 607 -4.60 44.19 29.06
N VAL A 608 -4.14 43.25 29.89
CA VAL A 608 -2.83 43.31 30.57
C VAL A 608 -1.91 42.17 30.12
N ALA A 609 -0.73 42.53 29.60
CA ALA A 609 0.33 41.57 29.24
C ALA A 609 0.75 40.68 30.43
N PRO A 610 1.03 39.38 30.22
CA PRO A 610 1.11 38.70 28.93
C PRO A 610 -0.25 38.19 28.38
N HIS A 611 -1.36 38.41 29.10
CA HIS A 611 -2.69 37.88 28.75
C HIS A 611 -3.53 38.84 27.91
N ASP A 612 -2.89 39.79 27.22
CA ASP A 612 -3.54 40.83 26.42
C ASP A 612 -3.76 40.41 24.96
N GLY A 613 -3.41 39.17 24.59
CA GLY A 613 -3.52 38.66 23.23
C GLY A 613 -2.51 39.25 22.25
N SER A 614 -1.47 39.95 22.74
CA SER A 614 -0.42 40.52 21.89
C SER A 614 0.67 39.51 21.52
N ALA A 615 0.87 38.47 22.34
CA ALA A 615 1.80 37.39 22.06
C ALA A 615 1.24 36.45 20.98
N PRO A 616 2.07 35.97 20.03
CA PRO A 616 1.63 34.97 19.06
C PRO A 616 1.31 33.65 19.77
N ALA A 617 0.25 32.99 19.34
CA ALA A 617 -0.15 31.69 19.84
C ALA A 617 -0.62 30.78 18.69
N THR A 618 -0.61 29.48 18.95
CA THR A 618 -1.12 28.43 18.07
C THR A 618 -2.02 27.49 18.83
N PHE A 619 -2.74 26.62 18.12
CA PHE A 619 -3.51 25.56 18.74
C PHE A 619 -3.36 24.22 18.01
N THR A 620 -3.56 23.14 18.76
CA THR A 620 -3.65 21.78 18.23
C THR A 620 -4.91 21.13 18.80
N TYR A 621 -5.77 20.55 17.95
CA TYR A 621 -6.98 19.85 18.36
C TYR A 621 -6.83 18.35 18.11
N ASP A 622 -6.95 17.55 19.18
CA ASP A 622 -7.00 16.09 19.12
C ASP A 622 -8.46 15.65 19.18
N HIS A 623 -8.98 15.22 18.04
CA HIS A 623 -10.38 14.77 17.93
C HIS A 623 -10.64 13.48 18.70
N ALA A 624 -9.68 12.56 18.75
CA ALA A 624 -9.86 11.26 19.39
C ALA A 624 -9.83 11.39 20.91
N ALA A 625 -8.94 12.23 21.43
CA ALA A 625 -8.90 12.55 22.86
C ALA A 625 -9.99 13.55 23.29
N GLY A 626 -10.54 14.31 22.35
CA GLY A 626 -11.48 15.40 22.65
C GLY A 626 -10.78 16.54 23.40
N THR A 627 -9.56 16.90 23.01
CA THR A 627 -8.76 17.93 23.67
C THR A 627 -8.27 19.00 22.70
N VAL A 628 -8.02 20.21 23.20
CA VAL A 628 -7.32 21.26 22.48
C VAL A 628 -6.18 21.80 23.34
N THR A 629 -5.00 21.93 22.75
CA THR A 629 -3.84 22.55 23.39
C THR A 629 -3.58 23.90 22.74
N ILE A 630 -3.54 24.95 23.56
CA ILE A 630 -3.16 26.31 23.17
C ILE A 630 -1.70 26.51 23.54
N ASN A 631 -0.86 26.87 22.57
CA ASN A 631 0.56 27.14 22.78
C ASN A 631 0.85 28.63 22.59
N GLY A 632 1.45 29.27 23.58
CA GLY A 632 1.76 30.69 23.57
C GLY A 632 1.66 31.30 24.97
N VAL A 633 2.68 32.06 25.36
CA VAL A 633 2.74 32.68 26.70
C VAL A 633 1.56 33.63 26.88
N GLY A 634 0.73 33.34 27.89
CA GLY A 634 -0.43 34.16 28.23
C GLY A 634 -1.65 33.96 27.32
N ALA A 635 -1.64 33.00 26.41
CA ALA A 635 -2.82 32.60 25.63
C ALA A 635 -3.73 31.65 26.43
N TYR A 636 -5.05 31.78 26.29
CA TYR A 636 -6.01 31.01 27.08
C TYR A 636 -7.40 30.93 26.42
N ILE A 637 -8.22 30.00 26.88
CA ILE A 637 -9.67 29.96 26.66
C ILE A 637 -10.37 30.15 28.01
N GLY A 638 -11.41 31.00 28.06
CA GLY A 638 -12.10 31.30 29.31
C GLY A 638 -11.35 32.33 30.15
N LEU A 639 -10.98 32.01 31.39
CA LEU A 639 -10.31 32.94 32.30
C LEU A 639 -8.77 32.85 32.21
N ALA A 640 -8.11 34.01 32.13
CA ALA A 640 -6.65 34.13 32.02
C ALA A 640 -5.86 33.51 33.18
N LYS A 641 -6.45 33.44 34.38
CA LYS A 641 -5.76 32.89 35.56
C LYS A 641 -5.69 31.37 35.60
N VAL A 642 -6.52 30.68 34.82
CA VAL A 642 -6.76 29.23 34.98
C VAL A 642 -5.84 28.45 34.05
N THR A 643 -4.95 27.63 34.63
CA THR A 643 -4.01 26.78 33.87
C THR A 643 -4.06 25.34 34.37
N ASN A 644 -3.43 24.40 33.66
CA ASN A 644 -3.38 23.00 34.10
C ASN A 644 -2.61 22.80 35.41
N GLU A 645 -1.70 23.72 35.77
CA GLU A 645 -0.92 23.64 37.01
C GLU A 645 -1.65 24.27 38.22
N GLY A 646 -2.70 25.07 37.98
CA GLY A 646 -3.43 25.80 39.01
C GLY A 646 -3.80 27.22 38.60
N GLU A 647 -4.16 28.05 39.58
CA GLU A 647 -4.59 29.44 39.34
C GLU A 647 -3.48 30.47 39.62
N LEU A 648 -3.28 31.39 38.67
CA LEU A 648 -2.43 32.56 38.86
C LEU A 648 -2.93 33.46 40.01
N PRO A 649 -2.03 34.13 40.75
CA PRO A 649 -0.58 34.19 40.55
C PRO A 649 0.19 33.11 41.36
N ASN A 650 -0.47 32.05 41.81
CA ASN A 650 0.15 31.04 42.68
C ASN A 650 0.97 30.00 41.92
N VAL A 651 0.88 30.00 40.59
CA VAL A 651 1.63 29.16 39.66
C VAL A 651 2.40 30.04 38.66
N PRO A 652 3.37 29.49 37.91
CA PRO A 652 4.00 30.22 36.79
C PRO A 652 2.99 30.55 35.68
N VAL A 653 3.32 31.55 34.85
CA VAL A 653 2.58 31.79 33.60
C VAL A 653 2.83 30.60 32.68
N ALA A 654 1.76 29.95 32.23
CA ALA A 654 1.85 28.80 31.35
C ALA A 654 2.31 29.23 29.94
N GLU A 655 3.19 28.41 29.34
CA GLU A 655 3.56 28.53 27.92
C GLU A 655 2.62 27.70 27.02
N SER A 656 1.89 26.75 27.62
CA SER A 656 0.93 25.88 26.96
C SER A 656 -0.19 25.51 27.93
N ILE A 657 -1.44 25.47 27.45
CA ILE A 657 -2.61 25.07 28.23
C ILE A 657 -3.46 24.08 27.43
N THR A 658 -3.78 22.93 28.01
CA THR A 658 -4.65 21.91 27.42
C THR A 658 -6.03 21.92 28.07
N TYR A 659 -7.05 21.93 27.22
CA TYR A 659 -8.46 21.86 27.60
C TYR A 659 -9.08 20.58 27.05
N ASN A 660 -10.07 20.04 27.75
CA ASN A 660 -11.00 19.07 27.19
C ASN A 660 -12.13 19.84 26.48
N VAL A 661 -12.52 19.40 25.29
CA VAL A 661 -13.52 20.06 24.45
C VAL A 661 -14.53 19.05 23.95
N THR A 662 -15.81 19.38 24.10
CA THR A 662 -16.92 18.64 23.49
C THR A 662 -17.68 19.56 22.55
N LEU A 663 -17.65 19.26 21.25
CA LEU A 663 -18.50 19.95 20.27
C LEU A 663 -19.93 19.45 20.42
N VAL A 664 -20.84 20.34 20.83
CA VAL A 664 -22.28 20.04 20.94
C VAL A 664 -22.90 20.05 19.55
N ASP A 665 -22.51 21.02 18.73
CA ASP A 665 -22.81 21.11 17.31
C ASP A 665 -21.77 22.02 16.61
N ALA A 666 -21.98 22.35 15.33
CA ALA A 666 -21.05 23.18 14.55
C ALA A 666 -20.85 24.61 15.11
N ASN A 667 -21.72 25.09 16.00
CA ASN A 667 -21.69 26.46 16.53
C ASN A 667 -21.64 26.52 18.06
N ASN A 668 -21.61 25.38 18.76
CA ASN A 668 -21.63 25.31 20.22
C ASN A 668 -20.58 24.30 20.70
N MET A 669 -19.73 24.72 21.65
CA MET A 669 -18.78 23.81 22.30
C MET A 669 -18.73 24.04 23.82
N ASP A 670 -18.58 22.94 24.54
CA ASP A 670 -18.28 22.94 25.97
C ASP A 670 -16.77 22.71 26.16
N VAL A 671 -16.13 23.54 26.98
CA VAL A 671 -14.70 23.53 27.24
C VAL A 671 -14.46 23.38 28.74
N PHE A 672 -13.53 22.50 29.11
CA PHE A 672 -13.23 22.17 30.50
C PHE A 672 -11.73 22.14 30.75
N ILE A 673 -11.32 22.61 31.91
CA ILE A 673 -9.94 22.53 32.38
C ILE A 673 -9.91 22.15 33.85
N GLU A 674 -9.10 21.15 34.18
CA GLU A 674 -8.72 20.87 35.56
C GLU A 674 -7.53 21.76 35.92
N SER A 675 -7.69 22.55 36.98
CA SER A 675 -6.74 23.57 37.42
C SER A 675 -6.11 23.16 38.76
N GLY A 676 -4.98 22.46 38.68
CA GLY A 676 -4.45 21.69 39.81
C GLY A 676 -5.41 20.56 40.22
N ASP A 677 -5.14 19.89 41.33
CA ASP A 677 -5.93 18.70 41.69
C ASP A 677 -7.35 19.05 42.16
N GLY A 678 -8.37 18.62 41.40
CA GLY A 678 -9.76 18.58 41.84
C GLY A 678 -10.58 19.87 41.70
N ALA A 679 -10.13 20.84 40.89
CA ALA A 679 -10.87 22.05 40.56
C ALA A 679 -11.13 22.14 39.05
N PHE A 680 -12.38 22.00 38.62
CA PHE A 680 -12.76 21.95 37.21
C PHE A 680 -13.48 23.22 36.79
N TRP A 681 -12.79 24.09 36.06
CA TRP A 681 -13.38 25.26 35.41
C TRP A 681 -14.02 24.88 34.08
N GLN A 682 -15.15 25.50 33.78
CA GLN A 682 -16.00 25.12 32.65
C GLN A 682 -16.51 26.36 31.93
N TYR A 683 -16.51 26.28 30.61
CA TYR A 683 -16.91 27.36 29.72
C TYR A 683 -17.80 26.80 28.61
N LYS A 684 -18.91 27.49 28.34
CA LYS A 684 -19.72 27.25 27.13
C LYS A 684 -19.41 28.31 26.11
N LEU A 685 -18.97 27.91 24.93
CA LEU A 685 -18.61 28.81 23.84
C LEU A 685 -19.58 28.67 22.67
N VAL A 686 -19.85 29.80 22.03
CA VAL A 686 -20.64 29.89 20.80
C VAL A 686 -19.80 30.49 19.68
N ARG A 687 -19.98 29.97 18.47
CA ARG A 687 -19.32 30.48 17.26
C ARG A 687 -20.06 31.71 16.74
N LEU A 688 -19.31 32.71 16.26
CA LEU A 688 -19.81 33.96 15.68
C LEU A 688 -20.11 33.88 14.18
#